data_AF-A0A960SXE2-F1
#
_entry.id   AF-A0A960SXE2-F1
#
_cell.length_a   1.000
_cell.length_b   1.000
_cell.length_c   1.000
_cell.angle_alpha   90.00
_cell.angle_beta   90.00
_cell.angle_gamma   90.00
#
_symmetry.space_group_name_H-M   'P 1'
#
loop_
_entity.id
_entity.type
_entity.pdbx_description
1 polymer ?
#
loop_
_entity_poly.entity_id
_entity_poly.type
_entity_poly.pdbx_seq_one_letter_code
_entity_poly.pdbx_strand_id
1 'polypeptide(L)'
;RHNTTSHAVDFEVYNTSTDPKETTNLAGQPGVPTQQEFRDAVLRVRRPNSSAPRAYDNETVPSLPLATDRAGVAWRAFEESFAWVPDFDGLTPAASGETTSPDISVRTRDDDIGIEFTGYLDVPATGDYTFYLNADTGAFLRLHQMQVIDADFGYTGSGERSSTVKLEAGLHPFTLGYRRGTGGTPALSLSWSGPSIAKQAIPPSAFAVTAVASAPPPSQWLLEEGSGTTTSETRSGTVSDPFGTGVTWSTVTPGPLSTASISFPGTSSGNFGTNLDAADLGIDGSGAKTITAWIRSTHSGSTQMFFGWTPSNGLNAGQDIRIGLDENGMLRLEVTGGFARYDTIPLNDGLWHMVGLVVEPGDTTSTVQFYIDGALVDPSTSSAGLIDTAATGPAPRDELYLGIGNIGGNQPWSGDLDEVSIDAEVLTEAQLDARLTAMTAQPSPVEWPLDEASGITTSESKTGTVSDAFGSGVAWSADTPGPGSPASVSFTGSEGIGTNLDAAAAGIDGSGAKTISAWIKTGTASDTAFFGYSPTGGGTPGADLRLLVNAAGQLRFEANSGNYALSSAIVNDNAWHFVSLVIPPNSTTADVSFYLDGILAAPGTAGGTATLNTATGNEIRIGTDGSAGRHFNGLIDHVRIHDRALDLAELDALRGVGIDTGFASWIESFFPGETDPAIIGFDSDPDHDSMANGLEYYLGGDNDPSVAPEVALPAGIHAGNGFEFHFTRRDAAEVSGISVVVEAGGDLQSWPQTFMIGADSASSSPGVEISENGDADDTITVTIPIAESRLFVRLRASWAP
;
A
#
# COMPACT_ATOMS: atom_id res chain seq x y z
N ARG A 1 -34.91 3.71 20.21
CA ARG A 1 -36.00 4.71 19.96
C ARG A 1 -35.88 5.80 21.02
N HIS A 2 -35.33 6.94 20.59
CA HIS A 2 -34.71 7.96 21.41
C HIS A 2 -35.70 8.91 22.07
N ASN A 3 -35.30 9.40 23.24
CA ASN A 3 -35.92 10.51 23.95
C ASN A 3 -35.02 11.76 23.80
N THR A 4 -34.62 12.11 22.57
CA THR A 4 -33.75 13.28 22.32
C THR A 4 -34.53 14.55 22.66
N THR A 5 -34.20 15.18 23.79
CA THR A 5 -34.93 16.34 24.34
C THR A 5 -34.48 17.67 23.75
N SER A 6 -33.30 17.74 23.15
CA SER A 6 -32.73 18.96 22.54
C SER A 6 -31.61 18.62 21.57
N HIS A 7 -31.09 19.62 20.88
CA HIS A 7 -29.91 19.46 20.02
C HIS A 7 -28.62 19.18 20.78
N ALA A 8 -28.57 19.51 22.09
CA ALA A 8 -27.40 19.38 22.94
C ALA A 8 -27.21 17.97 23.53
N VAL A 9 -27.92 16.95 23.03
CA VAL A 9 -27.72 15.55 23.45
C VAL A 9 -26.48 15.01 22.73
N ASP A 10 -25.60 14.35 23.47
CA ASP A 10 -24.37 13.77 22.94
C ASP A 10 -24.67 12.49 22.14
N PHE A 11 -23.85 12.26 21.13
CA PHE A 11 -23.86 11.05 20.31
C PHE A 11 -23.03 9.95 20.95
N GLU A 12 -23.53 8.73 20.84
CA GLU A 12 -22.75 7.52 21.07
C GLU A 12 -22.28 7.00 19.71
N VAL A 13 -21.00 6.64 19.60
CA VAL A 13 -20.36 6.21 18.35
C VAL A 13 -19.87 4.79 18.51
N TYR A 14 -20.20 3.90 17.57
CA TYR A 14 -19.85 2.49 17.64
C TYR A 14 -19.27 2.01 16.31
N ASN A 15 -18.29 1.11 16.36
CA ASN A 15 -17.84 0.38 15.18
C ASN A 15 -18.67 -0.89 15.04
N THR A 16 -19.65 -0.90 14.13
CA THR A 16 -20.57 -2.03 14.00
C THR A 16 -19.94 -3.28 13.38
N SER A 17 -18.75 -3.17 12.78
CA SER A 17 -18.04 -4.30 12.17
C SER A 17 -17.27 -5.10 13.20
N THR A 18 -16.62 -4.43 14.16
CA THR A 18 -15.82 -5.07 15.22
C THR A 18 -16.52 -5.13 16.57
N ASP A 19 -17.54 -4.29 16.80
CA ASP A 19 -18.41 -4.28 17.99
C ASP A 19 -19.89 -4.30 17.56
N PRO A 20 -20.39 -5.44 17.03
CA PRO A 20 -21.76 -5.56 16.54
C PRO A 20 -22.83 -5.46 17.64
N LYS A 21 -22.41 -5.44 18.92
CA LYS A 21 -23.30 -5.29 20.07
C LYS A 21 -23.32 -3.86 20.61
N GLU A 22 -22.60 -2.93 19.98
CA GLU A 22 -22.55 -1.50 20.36
C GLU A 22 -22.22 -1.33 21.86
N THR A 23 -21.23 -2.10 22.33
CA THR A 23 -20.82 -2.14 23.74
C THR A 23 -19.81 -1.06 24.11
N THR A 24 -19.06 -0.54 23.13
CA THR A 24 -17.96 0.40 23.33
C THR A 24 -18.24 1.71 22.61
N ASN A 25 -18.56 2.75 23.38
CA ASN A 25 -18.74 4.10 22.84
C ASN A 25 -17.37 4.74 22.54
N LEU A 26 -17.12 5.01 21.26
CA LEU A 26 -15.89 5.58 20.71
C LEU A 26 -15.87 7.12 20.71
N ALA A 27 -16.93 7.78 21.17
CA ALA A 27 -16.97 9.24 21.21
C ALA A 27 -15.78 9.83 22.00
N GLY A 28 -15.02 10.73 21.37
CA GLY A 28 -13.86 11.39 21.97
C GLY A 28 -12.52 10.66 21.80
N GLN A 29 -12.50 9.52 21.09
CA GLN A 29 -11.26 8.85 20.69
C GLN A 29 -10.60 9.57 19.50
N PRO A 30 -9.26 9.46 19.35
CA PRO A 30 -8.56 9.97 18.17
C PRO A 30 -9.15 9.43 16.85
N GLY A 31 -9.26 10.29 15.84
CA GLY A 31 -9.87 9.95 14.54
C GLY A 31 -11.40 9.90 14.52
N VAL A 32 -12.08 10.03 15.67
CA VAL A 32 -13.55 10.09 15.76
C VAL A 32 -14.01 11.56 15.76
N PRO A 33 -15.01 11.95 14.95
CA PRO A 33 -15.54 13.31 14.96
C PRO A 33 -15.99 13.77 16.34
N THR A 34 -15.80 15.04 16.64
CA THR A 34 -16.19 15.66 17.90
C THR A 34 -17.71 15.71 18.05
N GLN A 35 -18.18 15.82 19.29
CA GLN A 35 -19.61 16.00 19.59
C GLN A 35 -20.22 17.23 18.89
N GLN A 36 -19.43 18.29 18.71
CA GLN A 36 -19.91 19.49 18.00
C GLN A 36 -20.08 19.21 16.50
N GLU A 37 -19.15 18.50 15.87
CA GLU A 37 -19.24 18.12 14.46
C GLU A 37 -20.44 17.22 14.19
N PHE A 38 -20.73 16.24 15.06
CA PHE A 38 -21.94 15.42 14.94
C PHE A 38 -23.22 16.25 15.05
N ARG A 39 -23.26 17.18 16.01
CA ARG A 39 -24.39 18.11 16.19
C ARG A 39 -24.60 18.95 14.92
N ASP A 40 -23.56 19.61 14.44
CA ASP A 40 -23.62 20.44 13.24
C ASP A 40 -24.05 19.63 12.01
N ALA A 41 -23.51 18.42 11.84
CA ALA A 41 -23.86 17.51 10.75
C ALA A 41 -25.35 17.16 10.74
N VAL A 42 -25.95 16.89 11.91
CA VAL A 42 -27.40 16.63 12.00
C VAL A 42 -28.20 17.84 11.52
N LEU A 43 -27.80 19.06 11.85
CA LEU A 43 -28.51 20.25 11.38
C LEU A 43 -28.33 20.47 9.87
N ARG A 44 -27.18 20.07 9.30
CA ARG A 44 -26.86 20.16 7.87
C ARG A 44 -27.52 19.09 6.99
N VAL A 45 -28.04 18.01 7.60
CA VAL A 45 -28.81 16.95 6.90
C VAL A 45 -30.32 17.11 7.11
N ARG A 46 -30.76 17.73 8.22
CA ARG A 46 -32.16 17.68 8.65
C ARG A 46 -33.12 18.38 7.67
N ARG A 47 -34.34 17.85 7.64
CA ARG A 47 -35.52 18.56 7.13
C ARG A 47 -36.62 18.55 8.19
N PRO A 48 -37.09 19.72 8.66
CA PRO A 48 -38.25 19.81 9.54
C PRO A 48 -39.46 19.15 8.88
N ASN A 49 -40.12 18.25 9.61
CA ASN A 49 -41.33 17.60 9.15
C ASN A 49 -42.49 17.98 10.08
N SER A 50 -43.47 18.71 9.56
CA SER A 50 -44.62 19.15 10.35
C SER A 50 -45.48 18.00 10.89
N SER A 51 -45.47 16.83 10.26
CA SER A 51 -46.16 15.63 10.76
C SER A 51 -45.34 14.84 11.77
N ALA A 52 -44.06 15.17 11.96
CA ALA A 52 -43.14 14.51 12.88
C ALA A 52 -42.10 15.51 13.42
N PRO A 53 -42.53 16.49 14.24
CA PRO A 53 -41.65 17.54 14.73
C PRO A 53 -40.59 16.98 15.68
N ARG A 54 -39.35 17.44 15.54
CA ARG A 54 -38.21 17.12 16.41
C ARG A 54 -37.84 18.31 17.29
N ALA A 55 -37.25 18.04 18.46
CA ALA A 55 -36.91 19.06 19.44
C ALA A 55 -35.93 20.14 18.91
N TYR A 56 -35.14 19.81 17.88
CA TYR A 56 -34.14 20.67 17.26
C TYR A 56 -34.55 21.19 15.86
N ASP A 57 -35.81 21.03 15.46
CA ASP A 57 -36.27 21.49 14.13
C ASP A 57 -36.19 23.03 13.95
N ASN A 58 -36.09 23.78 15.05
CA ASN A 58 -35.99 25.24 15.05
C ASN A 58 -34.55 25.79 15.16
N GLU A 59 -33.53 24.94 15.32
CA GLU A 59 -32.13 25.38 15.43
C GLU A 59 -31.62 26.00 14.12
N THR A 60 -30.63 26.89 14.15
CA THR A 60 -30.01 27.40 12.92
C THR A 60 -29.09 26.34 12.30
N VAL A 61 -29.04 26.24 10.98
CA VAL A 61 -28.06 25.40 10.29
C VAL A 61 -26.73 26.15 10.33
N PRO A 62 -25.66 25.57 10.91
CA PRO A 62 -24.39 26.26 11.03
C PRO A 62 -23.68 26.37 9.67
N SER A 63 -23.00 27.50 9.48
CA SER A 63 -22.10 27.71 8.34
C SER A 63 -20.84 26.84 8.47
N LEU A 64 -19.99 26.82 7.43
CA LEU A 64 -18.64 26.28 7.52
C LEU A 64 -17.62 27.38 7.85
N PRO A 65 -16.59 27.08 8.66
CA PRO A 65 -15.53 28.04 9.00
C PRO A 65 -14.48 28.11 7.88
N LEU A 66 -14.88 28.49 6.66
CA LEU A 66 -13.99 28.57 5.50
C LEU A 66 -13.54 30.01 5.25
N ALA A 67 -12.27 30.19 4.89
CA ALA A 67 -11.78 31.41 4.25
C ALA A 67 -12.03 31.29 2.73
N THR A 68 -12.70 32.27 2.12
CA THR A 68 -12.96 32.28 0.66
C THR A 68 -12.21 33.41 -0.02
N ASP A 69 -11.64 33.11 -1.18
CA ASP A 69 -10.87 34.10 -1.95
C ASP A 69 -11.47 34.42 -3.34
N ARG A 70 -12.55 33.75 -3.80
CA ARG A 70 -13.12 34.02 -5.13
C ARG A 70 -14.65 33.83 -5.26
N ALA A 71 -15.32 34.85 -5.79
CA ALA A 71 -16.72 34.76 -6.20
C ALA A 71 -16.90 33.83 -7.41
N GLY A 72 -17.87 32.92 -7.37
CA GLY A 72 -18.10 31.98 -8.47
C GLY A 72 -19.01 30.81 -8.12
N VAL A 73 -19.30 30.00 -9.14
CA VAL A 73 -20.05 28.74 -9.12
C VAL A 73 -19.39 27.78 -10.11
N ALA A 74 -19.04 26.58 -9.68
CA ALA A 74 -18.55 25.53 -10.56
C ALA A 74 -19.74 24.82 -11.24
N TRP A 75 -19.56 24.35 -12.47
CA TRP A 75 -20.60 23.60 -13.19
C TRP A 75 -20.03 22.42 -13.98
N ARG A 76 -20.84 21.38 -14.12
CA ARG A 76 -20.61 20.18 -14.94
C ARG A 76 -21.84 19.91 -15.80
N ALA A 77 -21.65 19.61 -17.09
CA ALA A 77 -22.71 19.28 -18.03
C ALA A 77 -22.55 17.84 -18.54
N PHE A 78 -23.65 17.09 -18.61
CA PHE A 78 -23.68 15.66 -18.88
C PHE A 78 -24.56 15.37 -20.07
N GLU A 79 -23.99 14.70 -21.07
CA GLU A 79 -24.63 14.54 -22.36
C GLU A 79 -25.62 13.36 -22.48
N GLU A 80 -26.57 13.25 -21.54
CA GLU A 80 -27.47 12.08 -21.41
C GLU A 80 -28.92 12.42 -21.04
N SER A 81 -29.86 11.59 -21.50
CA SER A 81 -31.29 11.75 -21.20
C SER A 81 -31.61 11.22 -19.80
N PHE A 82 -32.04 12.11 -18.91
CA PHE A 82 -32.35 11.77 -17.52
C PHE A 82 -33.86 11.78 -17.22
N ALA A 83 -34.36 10.67 -16.67
CA ALA A 83 -35.76 10.54 -16.26
C ALA A 83 -36.07 11.34 -14.97
N TRP A 84 -35.08 11.53 -14.11
CA TRP A 84 -35.08 12.35 -12.88
C TRP A 84 -33.72 13.02 -12.74
N VAL A 85 -33.61 14.09 -11.94
CA VAL A 85 -32.31 14.74 -11.68
C VAL A 85 -31.41 13.68 -11.03
N PRO A 86 -30.33 13.25 -11.70
CA PRO A 86 -29.52 12.14 -11.21
C PRO A 86 -28.66 12.59 -10.04
N ASP A 87 -28.09 11.62 -9.34
CA ASP A 87 -26.82 11.86 -8.67
C ASP A 87 -25.74 11.94 -9.75
N PHE A 88 -25.02 13.05 -9.82
CA PHE A 88 -24.01 13.27 -10.84
C PHE A 88 -22.65 12.67 -10.46
N ASP A 89 -22.51 12.19 -9.23
CA ASP A 89 -21.30 11.52 -8.76
C ASP A 89 -21.08 10.19 -9.49
N GLY A 90 -19.86 9.98 -9.97
CA GLY A 90 -19.49 8.83 -10.80
C GLY A 90 -19.84 8.93 -12.28
N LEU A 91 -20.52 10.01 -12.73
CA LEU A 91 -20.76 10.26 -14.15
C LEU A 91 -19.61 11.07 -14.78
N THR A 92 -19.34 10.83 -16.07
CA THR A 92 -18.34 11.60 -16.82
C THR A 92 -18.97 12.84 -17.46
N PRO A 93 -18.53 14.06 -17.11
CA PRO A 93 -19.06 15.27 -17.73
C PRO A 93 -18.58 15.42 -19.18
N ALA A 94 -19.46 15.88 -20.06
CA ALA A 94 -19.11 16.28 -21.42
C ALA A 94 -18.39 17.64 -21.46
N ALA A 95 -18.70 18.52 -20.50
CA ALA A 95 -18.01 19.77 -20.28
C ALA A 95 -18.12 20.22 -18.82
N SER A 96 -17.20 21.08 -18.39
CA SER A 96 -17.24 21.71 -17.06
C SER A 96 -16.60 23.09 -17.11
N GLY A 97 -16.82 23.88 -16.08
CA GLY A 97 -16.20 25.19 -15.93
C GLY A 97 -16.71 25.96 -14.73
N GLU A 98 -16.53 27.28 -14.76
CA GLU A 98 -17.05 28.20 -13.75
C GLU A 98 -17.94 29.27 -14.36
N THR A 99 -18.83 29.80 -13.55
CA THR A 99 -19.71 30.93 -13.85
C THR A 99 -19.89 31.76 -12.57
N THR A 100 -20.56 32.91 -12.67
CA THR A 100 -20.78 33.81 -11.53
C THR A 100 -22.10 33.55 -10.79
N SER A 101 -22.97 32.72 -11.38
CA SER A 101 -24.24 32.28 -10.81
C SER A 101 -24.74 31.03 -11.56
N PRO A 102 -25.68 30.24 -11.04
CA PRO A 102 -26.22 29.07 -11.74
C PRO A 102 -26.97 29.48 -13.02
N ASP A 103 -26.25 29.59 -14.13
CA ASP A 103 -26.71 30.09 -15.42
C ASP A 103 -26.80 28.95 -16.44
N ILE A 104 -28.01 28.73 -16.96
CA ILE A 104 -28.30 27.70 -17.96
C ILE A 104 -27.66 27.96 -19.33
N SER A 105 -27.03 29.12 -19.53
CA SER A 105 -26.24 29.41 -20.74
C SER A 105 -25.06 28.46 -20.94
N VAL A 106 -24.58 27.80 -19.87
CA VAL A 106 -23.45 26.84 -19.91
C VAL A 106 -23.79 25.48 -20.53
N ARG A 107 -25.06 25.23 -20.85
CA ARG A 107 -25.52 23.96 -21.45
C ARG A 107 -24.77 23.66 -22.74
N THR A 108 -24.33 22.42 -22.92
CA THR A 108 -23.63 21.98 -24.14
C THR A 108 -24.59 21.59 -25.26
N ARG A 109 -25.84 21.26 -24.91
CA ARG A 109 -26.95 21.05 -25.85
C ARG A 109 -28.28 21.50 -25.27
N ASP A 110 -29.24 21.72 -26.16
CA ASP A 110 -30.55 22.20 -25.76
C ASP A 110 -31.37 21.10 -25.08
N ASP A 111 -31.47 19.88 -25.61
CA ASP A 111 -32.29 18.80 -25.05
C ASP A 111 -31.44 17.63 -24.50
N ASP A 112 -32.10 16.73 -23.76
CA ASP A 112 -31.55 15.49 -23.21
C ASP A 112 -30.29 15.68 -22.36
N ILE A 113 -30.21 16.72 -21.52
CA ILE A 113 -29.02 17.15 -20.78
C ILE A 113 -29.23 17.18 -19.26
N GLY A 114 -28.15 16.90 -18.52
CA GLY A 114 -28.04 17.21 -17.10
C GLY A 114 -26.97 18.28 -16.85
N ILE A 115 -27.21 19.18 -15.91
CA ILE A 115 -26.24 20.18 -15.45
C ILE A 115 -26.23 20.19 -13.93
N GLU A 116 -25.05 20.12 -13.35
CA GLU A 116 -24.83 20.31 -11.93
C GLU A 116 -24.09 21.62 -11.70
N PHE A 117 -24.57 22.41 -10.74
CA PHE A 117 -23.87 23.58 -10.22
C PHE A 117 -23.49 23.35 -8.76
N THR A 118 -22.24 23.60 -8.40
CA THR A 118 -21.72 23.47 -7.04
C THR A 118 -20.98 24.72 -6.59
N GLY A 119 -20.93 24.95 -5.28
CA GLY A 119 -20.21 26.05 -4.68
C GLY A 119 -20.71 26.34 -3.28
N TYR A 120 -20.53 27.57 -2.83
CA TYR A 120 -20.96 28.09 -1.54
C TYR A 120 -21.86 29.29 -1.72
N LEU A 121 -22.84 29.39 -0.84
CA LEU A 121 -23.71 30.54 -0.68
C LEU A 121 -23.27 31.29 0.58
N ASP A 122 -22.81 32.54 0.40
CA ASP A 122 -22.51 33.44 1.51
C ASP A 122 -23.80 34.07 2.04
N VAL A 123 -24.17 33.66 3.25
CA VAL A 123 -25.37 34.12 3.96
C VAL A 123 -24.99 35.33 4.81
N PRO A 124 -25.48 36.55 4.48
CA PRO A 124 -24.98 37.78 5.10
C PRO A 124 -25.41 37.98 6.55
N ALA A 125 -26.46 37.30 7.02
CA ALA A 125 -26.96 37.42 8.38
C ALA A 125 -27.71 36.16 8.80
N THR A 126 -27.55 35.73 10.05
CA THR A 126 -28.31 34.61 10.61
C THR A 126 -29.82 34.88 10.57
N GLY A 127 -30.62 33.93 10.06
CA GLY A 127 -32.08 34.02 10.07
C GLY A 127 -32.81 33.10 9.10
N ASP A 128 -34.09 33.39 8.86
CA ASP A 128 -34.96 32.64 7.95
C ASP A 128 -34.72 33.06 6.50
N TYR A 129 -34.23 32.14 5.67
CA TYR A 129 -34.06 32.30 4.22
C TYR A 129 -35.07 31.44 3.46
N THR A 130 -35.84 32.06 2.57
CA THR A 130 -36.72 31.36 1.63
C THR A 130 -36.08 31.32 0.26
N PHE A 131 -35.82 30.12 -0.24
CA PHE A 131 -35.32 29.88 -1.59
C PHE A 131 -36.49 29.67 -2.54
N TYR A 132 -36.34 30.13 -3.77
CA TYR A 132 -37.31 30.02 -4.84
C TYR A 132 -36.60 29.48 -6.08
N LEU A 133 -37.05 28.32 -6.58
CA LEU A 133 -36.46 27.63 -7.73
C LEU A 133 -37.53 27.44 -8.80
N ASN A 134 -37.22 27.88 -10.02
CA ASN A 134 -38.05 27.67 -11.19
C ASN A 134 -37.24 27.02 -12.30
N ALA A 135 -37.77 25.96 -12.90
CA ALA A 135 -37.17 25.24 -14.02
C ALA A 135 -38.22 24.94 -15.10
N ASP A 136 -37.84 24.79 -16.36
CA ASP A 136 -38.76 24.34 -17.41
C ASP A 136 -39.15 22.85 -17.26
N THR A 137 -38.25 22.05 -16.71
CA THR A 137 -38.34 20.58 -16.64
C THR A 137 -38.04 20.07 -15.23
N GLY A 138 -36.81 19.66 -14.89
CA GLY A 138 -36.51 19.11 -13.56
C GLY A 138 -35.33 19.82 -12.90
N ALA A 139 -35.46 20.18 -11.63
CA ALA A 139 -34.35 20.73 -10.86
C ALA A 139 -34.41 20.32 -9.38
N PHE A 140 -33.25 20.31 -8.73
CA PHE A 140 -33.11 19.89 -7.34
C PHE A 140 -32.05 20.74 -6.63
N LEU A 141 -32.41 21.36 -5.51
CA LEU A 141 -31.52 22.20 -4.70
C LEU A 141 -31.21 21.53 -3.36
N ARG A 142 -29.92 21.34 -3.10
CA ARG A 142 -29.35 21.02 -1.78
C ARG A 142 -28.58 22.23 -1.24
N LEU A 143 -28.62 22.41 0.07
CA LEU A 143 -27.60 23.13 0.81
C LEU A 143 -26.97 22.12 1.76
N HIS A 144 -25.66 22.05 1.89
CA HIS A 144 -25.01 20.92 2.55
C HIS A 144 -25.60 19.60 2.02
N GLN A 145 -26.00 18.69 2.91
CA GLN A 145 -26.68 17.43 2.57
C GLN A 145 -28.20 17.51 2.72
N MET A 146 -28.76 18.67 3.06
CA MET A 146 -30.20 18.86 3.21
C MET A 146 -30.87 19.17 1.87
N GLN A 147 -31.89 18.39 1.53
CA GLN A 147 -32.79 18.68 0.42
C GLN A 147 -33.65 19.91 0.74
N VAL A 148 -33.41 21.00 0.01
CA VAL A 148 -34.13 22.27 0.21
C VAL A 148 -35.38 22.30 -0.66
N ILE A 149 -35.20 22.08 -1.97
CA ILE A 149 -36.26 22.07 -2.97
C ILE A 149 -36.06 20.87 -3.87
N ASP A 150 -37.10 20.07 -4.02
CA ASP A 150 -37.22 19.07 -5.09
C ASP A 150 -38.29 19.59 -6.06
N ALA A 151 -37.82 20.08 -7.20
CA ALA A 151 -38.63 20.54 -8.32
C ALA A 151 -38.58 19.54 -9.47
N ASP A 152 -38.41 18.25 -9.15
CA ASP A 152 -38.43 17.15 -10.12
C ASP A 152 -39.59 16.17 -9.80
N PHE A 153 -39.75 15.80 -8.53
CA PHE A 153 -40.84 14.92 -8.10
C PHE A 153 -42.23 15.58 -8.29
N GLY A 154 -43.01 15.03 -9.22
CA GLY A 154 -44.36 15.54 -9.52
C GLY A 154 -44.37 16.93 -10.17
N TYR A 155 -43.27 17.34 -10.81
CA TYR A 155 -43.18 18.63 -11.49
C TYR A 155 -43.91 18.63 -12.84
N THR A 156 -44.75 19.63 -13.08
CA THR A 156 -45.63 19.72 -14.26
C THR A 156 -45.17 20.78 -15.28
N GLY A 157 -43.89 21.16 -15.26
CA GLY A 157 -43.31 22.12 -16.21
C GLY A 157 -43.78 23.58 -16.06
N SER A 158 -44.48 23.90 -14.97
CA SER A 158 -44.94 25.26 -14.68
C SER A 158 -45.09 25.48 -13.17
N GLY A 159 -44.26 26.38 -12.62
CA GLY A 159 -44.45 26.90 -11.27
C GLY A 159 -43.18 26.92 -10.43
N GLU A 160 -42.87 28.10 -9.89
CA GLU A 160 -41.81 28.30 -8.91
C GLU A 160 -42.10 27.49 -7.62
N ARG A 161 -41.13 26.70 -7.18
CA ARG A 161 -41.13 26.01 -5.90
C ARG A 161 -40.38 26.84 -4.88
N SER A 162 -40.80 26.81 -3.62
CA SER A 162 -40.10 27.50 -2.54
C SER A 162 -40.04 26.70 -1.25
N SER A 163 -39.02 26.99 -0.45
CA SER A 163 -38.77 26.35 0.84
C SER A 163 -37.98 27.31 1.75
N THR A 164 -38.29 27.30 3.04
CA THR A 164 -37.64 28.17 4.04
C THR A 164 -36.72 27.36 4.95
N VAL A 165 -35.51 27.89 5.18
CA VAL A 165 -34.47 27.29 6.02
C VAL A 165 -33.91 28.36 6.98
N LYS A 166 -33.61 27.97 8.21
CA LYS A 166 -32.90 28.78 9.20
C LYS A 166 -31.39 28.62 9.02
N LEU A 167 -30.69 29.64 8.53
CA LEU A 167 -29.25 29.60 8.28
C LEU A 167 -28.51 30.53 9.25
N GLU A 168 -27.30 30.15 9.65
CA GLU A 168 -26.35 31.07 10.28
C GLU A 168 -25.70 31.98 9.23
N ALA A 169 -25.15 33.10 9.66
CA ALA A 169 -24.32 33.93 8.80
C ALA A 169 -23.04 33.17 8.43
N GLY A 170 -22.61 33.29 7.18
CA GLY A 170 -21.41 32.63 6.66
C GLY A 170 -21.72 31.69 5.49
N LEU A 171 -20.78 30.79 5.21
CA LEU A 171 -20.79 29.99 3.98
C LEU A 171 -21.55 28.68 4.14
N HIS A 172 -22.45 28.43 3.20
CA HIS A 172 -23.22 27.22 3.09
C HIS A 172 -22.97 26.57 1.72
N PRO A 173 -22.37 25.36 1.65
CA PRO A 173 -22.23 24.65 0.38
C PRO A 173 -23.61 24.43 -0.24
N PHE A 174 -23.70 24.50 -1.56
CA PHE A 174 -24.92 24.23 -2.30
C PHE A 174 -24.62 23.35 -3.51
N THR A 175 -25.62 22.54 -3.86
CA THR A 175 -25.66 21.79 -5.12
C THR A 175 -27.00 22.05 -5.78
N LEU A 176 -26.98 22.51 -7.02
CA LEU A 176 -28.17 22.65 -7.86
C LEU A 176 -28.05 21.73 -9.06
N GLY A 177 -28.83 20.66 -9.06
CA GLY A 177 -29.00 19.79 -10.22
C GLY A 177 -30.13 20.29 -11.11
N TYR A 178 -29.92 20.23 -12.41
CA TYR A 178 -30.90 20.52 -13.45
C TYR A 178 -30.87 19.39 -14.47
N ARG A 179 -32.04 18.97 -14.93
CA ARG A 179 -32.18 18.08 -16.07
C ARG A 179 -33.12 18.69 -17.07
N ARG A 180 -32.97 18.31 -18.33
CA ARG A 180 -33.90 18.68 -19.40
C ARG A 180 -34.17 17.53 -20.36
N GLY A 181 -35.45 17.30 -20.63
CA GLY A 181 -35.92 16.44 -21.71
C GLY A 181 -36.15 17.24 -23.00
N THR A 182 -37.08 16.78 -23.85
CA THR A 182 -37.37 17.39 -25.16
C THR A 182 -38.46 18.48 -25.11
N GLY A 183 -38.17 19.64 -25.72
CA GLY A 183 -39.17 20.67 -26.06
C GLY A 183 -39.31 21.85 -25.08
N GLY A 184 -39.82 22.99 -25.57
CA GLY A 184 -39.94 24.25 -24.82
C GLY A 184 -38.70 25.14 -24.91
N THR A 185 -38.65 26.22 -24.11
CA THR A 185 -37.47 27.10 -23.99
C THR A 185 -36.76 26.78 -22.66
N PRO A 186 -35.45 26.47 -22.67
CA PRO A 186 -34.68 26.23 -21.46
C PRO A 186 -34.85 27.36 -20.45
N ALA A 187 -35.19 27.04 -19.22
CA ALA A 187 -35.34 28.01 -18.15
C ALA A 187 -34.88 27.43 -16.83
N LEU A 188 -34.03 28.17 -16.12
CA LEU A 188 -33.60 27.89 -14.75
C LEU A 188 -33.43 29.24 -14.05
N SER A 189 -34.03 29.41 -12.87
CA SER A 189 -33.77 30.57 -12.02
C SER A 189 -33.82 30.21 -10.54
N LEU A 190 -32.84 30.74 -9.80
CA LEU A 190 -32.73 30.62 -8.36
C LEU A 190 -32.78 32.02 -7.72
N SER A 191 -33.68 32.18 -6.76
CA SER A 191 -33.89 33.43 -6.04
C SER A 191 -34.03 33.17 -4.54
N TRP A 192 -33.82 34.19 -3.72
CA TRP A 192 -33.99 34.11 -2.28
C TRP A 192 -34.67 35.35 -1.69
N SER A 193 -35.22 35.21 -0.48
CA SER A 193 -35.58 36.31 0.42
C SER A 193 -35.14 35.95 1.82
N GLY A 194 -34.73 36.92 2.63
CA GLY A 194 -34.20 36.67 3.96
C GLY A 194 -34.20 37.91 4.85
N PRO A 195 -33.46 37.90 5.97
CA PRO A 195 -33.35 39.05 6.86
C PRO A 195 -32.91 40.31 6.10
N SER A 196 -33.76 41.33 6.06
CA SER A 196 -33.53 42.58 5.31
C SER A 196 -33.32 42.41 3.79
N ILE A 197 -33.67 41.24 3.22
CA ILE A 197 -33.55 40.93 1.80
C ILE A 197 -34.96 40.63 1.24
N ALA A 198 -35.49 41.55 0.45
CA ALA A 198 -36.70 41.28 -0.35
C ALA A 198 -36.41 40.20 -1.40
N LYS A 199 -37.45 39.53 -1.90
CA LYS A 199 -37.28 38.48 -2.93
C LYS A 199 -36.55 39.03 -4.15
N GLN A 200 -35.39 38.45 -4.44
CA GLN A 200 -34.54 38.78 -5.58
C GLN A 200 -33.77 37.56 -6.06
N ALA A 201 -33.26 37.61 -7.30
CA ALA A 201 -32.24 36.67 -7.75
C ALA A 201 -31.05 36.72 -6.77
N ILE A 202 -30.47 35.56 -6.47
CA ILE A 202 -29.28 35.53 -5.61
C ILE A 202 -28.16 36.29 -6.35
N PRO A 203 -27.61 37.37 -5.78
CA PRO A 203 -26.61 38.16 -6.48
C PRO A 203 -25.34 37.33 -6.68
N PRO A 204 -24.60 37.52 -7.78
CA PRO A 204 -23.32 36.84 -8.01
C PRO A 204 -22.33 36.95 -6.85
N SER A 205 -22.35 38.07 -6.13
CA SER A 205 -21.50 38.31 -4.95
C SER A 205 -21.84 37.43 -3.75
N ALA A 206 -22.99 36.77 -3.73
CA ALA A 206 -23.36 35.81 -2.69
C ALA A 206 -22.94 34.38 -3.06
N PHE A 207 -22.40 34.15 -4.26
CA PHE A 207 -21.83 32.87 -4.64
C PHE A 207 -20.32 32.91 -4.52
N ALA A 208 -19.78 31.94 -3.82
CA ALA A 208 -18.35 31.71 -3.72
C ALA A 208 -18.04 30.29 -4.19
N VAL A 209 -16.88 30.13 -4.81
CA VAL A 209 -16.22 28.83 -4.82
C VAL A 209 -15.14 28.90 -3.74
N THR A 210 -14.81 27.78 -3.12
CA THR A 210 -13.46 27.68 -2.55
C THR A 210 -12.48 28.00 -3.67
N ALA A 211 -11.28 28.47 -3.36
CA ALA A 211 -10.21 28.42 -4.34
C ALA A 211 -9.87 26.94 -4.60
N VAL A 212 -10.78 26.19 -5.21
CA VAL A 212 -10.42 25.16 -6.15
C VAL A 212 -9.92 26.00 -7.33
N ALA A 213 -8.66 26.41 -7.25
CA ALA A 213 -7.86 26.00 -8.37
C ALA A 213 -8.18 24.49 -8.48
N SER A 214 -8.59 23.98 -9.64
CA SER A 214 -7.80 22.83 -10.04
C SER A 214 -6.38 23.36 -9.89
N ALA A 215 -5.71 23.04 -8.78
CA ALA A 215 -4.29 23.31 -8.68
C ALA A 215 -3.79 22.81 -10.02
N PRO A 216 -3.04 23.64 -10.76
CA PRO A 216 -2.52 23.13 -12.00
C PRO A 216 -1.95 21.73 -11.72
N PRO A 217 -2.21 20.75 -12.60
CA PRO A 217 -1.78 19.38 -12.33
C PRO A 217 -0.31 19.43 -11.87
N PRO A 218 0.08 18.62 -10.89
CA PRO A 218 1.39 18.74 -10.27
C PRO A 218 2.46 18.83 -11.33
N SER A 219 3.46 19.67 -11.08
CA SER A 219 4.65 19.62 -11.91
C SER A 219 5.46 18.41 -11.51
N GLN A 220 5.51 17.41 -12.39
CA GLN A 220 6.14 16.12 -12.10
C GLN A 220 7.30 15.84 -13.04
N TRP A 221 8.36 15.26 -12.49
CA TRP A 221 9.40 14.54 -13.20
C TRP A 221 9.23 13.08 -12.82
N LEU A 222 8.56 12.33 -13.71
CA LEU A 222 8.38 10.88 -13.50
C LEU A 222 9.71 10.13 -13.62
N LEU A 223 10.69 10.68 -14.35
CA LEU A 223 12.03 10.10 -14.52
C LEU A 223 12.04 8.70 -15.17
N GLU A 224 11.08 8.48 -16.06
CA GLU A 224 10.85 7.20 -16.75
C GLU A 224 11.49 7.09 -18.13
N GLU A 225 12.33 8.05 -18.54
CA GLU A 225 12.87 8.06 -19.91
C GLU A 225 13.92 6.97 -20.15
N GLY A 226 14.60 6.49 -19.10
CA GLY A 226 15.52 5.33 -19.10
C GLY A 226 16.77 5.46 -19.98
N SER A 227 16.90 6.53 -20.77
CA SER A 227 18.05 6.79 -21.65
C SER A 227 18.13 8.27 -22.06
N GLY A 228 19.31 8.71 -22.52
CA GLY A 228 19.54 10.10 -22.92
C GLY A 228 20.17 10.95 -21.80
N THR A 229 20.12 12.28 -21.94
CA THR A 229 20.81 13.23 -21.04
C THR A 229 19.91 14.35 -20.57
N THR A 230 18.59 14.19 -20.64
CA THR A 230 17.59 15.20 -20.25
C THR A 230 16.35 14.47 -19.76
N THR A 231 15.56 15.12 -18.90
CA THR A 231 14.22 14.68 -18.51
C THR A 231 13.20 15.77 -18.87
N SER A 232 11.93 15.44 -18.87
CA SER A 232 10.84 16.38 -19.12
C SER A 232 9.85 16.45 -17.97
N GLU A 233 9.35 17.66 -17.72
CA GLU A 233 8.26 17.90 -16.79
C GLU A 233 6.92 17.58 -17.47
N THR A 234 6.00 16.94 -16.75
CA THR A 234 4.77 16.35 -17.33
C THR A 234 3.69 17.35 -17.74
N ARG A 235 3.57 18.50 -17.07
CA ARG A 235 2.50 19.48 -17.32
C ARG A 235 2.75 20.33 -18.55
N SER A 236 3.94 20.88 -18.69
CA SER A 236 4.33 21.78 -19.79
C SER A 236 5.11 21.06 -20.87
N GLY A 237 5.67 19.88 -20.58
CA GLY A 237 6.62 19.19 -21.46
C GLY A 237 7.97 19.90 -21.56
N THR A 238 8.26 20.84 -20.64
CA THR A 238 9.54 21.57 -20.65
C THR A 238 10.68 20.60 -20.36
N VAL A 239 11.70 20.64 -21.22
CA VAL A 239 12.88 19.79 -21.10
C VAL A 239 13.89 20.43 -20.17
N SER A 240 14.45 19.62 -19.27
CA SER A 240 15.52 20.00 -18.36
C SER A 240 16.78 20.46 -19.11
N ASP A 241 17.69 21.09 -18.38
CA ASP A 241 19.07 21.20 -18.85
C ASP A 241 19.69 19.81 -19.05
N PRO A 242 20.71 19.70 -19.92
CA PRO A 242 21.50 18.49 -20.02
C PRO A 242 22.07 18.08 -18.68
N PHE A 243 22.04 16.78 -18.40
CA PHE A 243 22.58 16.17 -17.20
C PHE A 243 24.03 16.59 -16.95
N GLY A 244 24.31 16.94 -15.70
CA GLY A 244 25.64 17.18 -15.20
C GLY A 244 26.55 15.96 -15.28
N THR A 245 27.83 16.18 -15.03
CA THR A 245 28.85 15.13 -15.16
C THR A 245 28.59 13.99 -14.17
N GLY A 246 28.43 12.78 -14.70
CA GLY A 246 28.26 11.55 -13.91
C GLY A 246 26.82 11.25 -13.50
N VAL A 247 25.85 12.08 -13.88
CA VAL A 247 24.42 11.76 -13.72
C VAL A 247 24.03 10.76 -14.81
N THR A 248 23.37 9.66 -14.42
CA THR A 248 23.01 8.57 -15.32
C THR A 248 21.64 8.01 -14.98
N TRP A 249 20.93 7.48 -15.98
CA TRP A 249 19.77 6.63 -15.73
C TRP A 249 20.16 5.38 -14.94
N SER A 250 19.35 5.05 -13.94
CA SER A 250 19.43 3.86 -13.12
C SER A 250 18.26 2.95 -13.46
N THR A 251 18.48 1.64 -13.38
CA THR A 251 17.43 0.63 -13.51
C THR A 251 16.91 0.14 -12.16
N VAL A 252 17.37 0.76 -11.07
CA VAL A 252 16.83 0.49 -9.72
C VAL A 252 15.66 1.44 -9.54
N THR A 253 14.46 0.91 -9.33
CA THR A 253 13.22 1.70 -9.28
C THR A 253 12.53 1.57 -7.91
N PRO A 254 11.76 2.58 -7.45
CA PRO A 254 11.04 2.58 -6.16
C PRO A 254 9.86 1.60 -6.12
N GLY A 255 9.50 1.07 -7.28
CA GLY A 255 8.48 0.05 -7.39
C GLY A 255 8.27 -0.37 -8.84
N PRO A 256 7.28 -1.22 -9.06
CA PRO A 256 7.11 -1.94 -10.32
C PRO A 256 6.32 -1.17 -11.38
N LEU A 257 5.67 -0.06 -11.00
CA LEU A 257 5.13 0.88 -11.97
C LEU A 257 6.22 1.76 -12.58
N SER A 258 7.35 1.91 -11.89
CA SER A 258 8.51 2.63 -12.39
C SER A 258 9.38 1.73 -13.25
N THR A 259 9.81 2.27 -14.39
CA THR A 259 10.62 1.61 -15.42
C THR A 259 12.07 2.10 -15.43
N ALA A 260 12.34 3.28 -14.87
CA ALA A 260 13.68 3.83 -14.67
C ALA A 260 13.69 4.84 -13.51
N SER A 261 14.89 5.14 -13.01
CA SER A 261 15.12 6.27 -12.09
C SER A 261 16.41 6.99 -12.49
N ILE A 262 16.78 8.06 -11.79
CA ILE A 262 18.00 8.83 -12.09
C ILE A 262 19.00 8.80 -10.94
N SER A 263 20.26 8.50 -11.25
CA SER A 263 21.36 8.39 -10.29
C SER A 263 22.28 9.60 -10.32
N PHE A 264 22.62 10.11 -9.13
CA PHE A 264 23.50 11.25 -8.94
C PHE A 264 24.82 10.85 -8.26
N PRO A 265 25.96 11.38 -8.72
CA PRO A 265 27.28 10.90 -8.32
C PRO A 265 27.84 11.55 -7.05
N GLY A 266 27.11 12.45 -6.36
CA GLY A 266 27.63 13.15 -5.19
C GLY A 266 28.70 14.19 -5.51
N THR A 267 28.69 14.78 -6.71
CA THR A 267 29.65 15.83 -7.11
C THR A 267 28.95 17.15 -7.44
N SER A 268 29.62 18.29 -7.20
CA SER A 268 29.04 19.62 -7.46
C SER A 268 28.69 19.88 -8.92
N SER A 269 29.22 19.08 -9.85
CA SER A 269 28.90 19.12 -11.28
C SER A 269 27.88 18.08 -11.72
N GLY A 270 27.45 17.18 -10.82
CA GLY A 270 26.50 16.10 -11.11
C GLY A 270 25.08 16.48 -10.67
N ASN A 271 24.45 17.40 -11.40
CA ASN A 271 23.09 17.89 -11.19
C ASN A 271 22.51 18.38 -12.52
N PHE A 272 21.24 18.78 -12.55
CA PHE A 272 20.65 19.51 -13.68
C PHE A 272 19.56 20.47 -13.20
N GLY A 273 19.32 21.53 -13.98
CA GLY A 273 18.24 22.48 -13.79
C GLY A 273 16.99 22.11 -14.61
N THR A 274 15.81 22.51 -14.17
CA THR A 274 14.55 22.15 -14.85
C THR A 274 14.08 23.15 -15.91
N ASN A 275 14.81 24.25 -16.13
CA ASN A 275 14.48 25.29 -17.12
C ASN A 275 13.09 25.97 -16.97
N LEU A 276 12.41 25.75 -15.84
CA LEU A 276 11.10 26.32 -15.53
C LEU A 276 11.22 27.49 -14.55
N ASP A 277 10.32 28.46 -14.67
CA ASP A 277 10.22 29.58 -13.72
C ASP A 277 9.43 29.14 -12.47
N ALA A 278 9.75 29.72 -11.31
CA ALA A 278 9.15 29.34 -10.02
C ALA A 278 7.61 29.42 -9.99
N ALA A 279 7.02 30.36 -10.72
CA ALA A 279 5.57 30.50 -10.87
C ALA A 279 4.94 29.34 -11.66
N ASP A 280 5.64 28.81 -12.67
CA ASP A 280 5.16 27.66 -13.45
C ASP A 280 5.18 26.39 -12.59
N LEU A 281 6.19 26.28 -11.71
CA LEU A 281 6.33 25.20 -10.73
C LEU A 281 5.32 25.27 -9.58
N GLY A 282 4.66 26.41 -9.38
CA GLY A 282 3.82 26.64 -8.19
C GLY A 282 4.61 26.68 -6.88
N ILE A 283 5.93 26.91 -6.95
CA ILE A 283 6.79 26.97 -5.76
C ILE A 283 6.95 28.41 -5.25
N ASP A 284 6.58 29.43 -6.02
CA ASP A 284 6.75 30.83 -5.65
C ASP A 284 5.71 31.33 -4.62
N GLY A 285 6.12 32.35 -3.86
CA GLY A 285 5.26 33.01 -2.88
C GLY A 285 4.96 32.23 -1.59
N SER A 286 4.12 32.85 -0.75
CA SER A 286 3.69 32.33 0.53
C SER A 286 2.46 31.40 0.45
N GLY A 287 2.09 30.97 -0.76
CA GLY A 287 0.99 30.03 -0.97
C GLY A 287 1.30 28.62 -0.45
N ALA A 288 0.23 27.85 -0.26
CA ALA A 288 0.29 26.42 0.03
C ALA A 288 1.08 25.67 -1.07
N LYS A 289 1.83 24.63 -0.67
CA LYS A 289 2.54 23.75 -1.59
C LYS A 289 2.85 22.41 -0.97
N THR A 290 2.91 21.37 -1.79
CA THR A 290 3.44 20.06 -1.40
C THR A 290 4.54 19.65 -2.37
N ILE A 291 5.67 19.15 -1.83
CA ILE A 291 6.80 18.66 -2.60
C ILE A 291 7.01 17.20 -2.23
N THR A 292 7.00 16.29 -3.21
CA THR A 292 7.31 14.88 -2.97
C THR A 292 8.46 14.40 -3.83
N ALA A 293 9.19 13.40 -3.35
CA ALA A 293 10.18 12.68 -4.14
C ALA A 293 10.34 11.26 -3.60
N TRP A 294 10.65 10.32 -4.49
CA TRP A 294 11.25 9.06 -4.11
C TRP A 294 12.76 9.23 -4.06
N ILE A 295 13.38 8.79 -2.97
CA ILE A 295 14.82 8.90 -2.75
C ILE A 295 15.41 7.56 -2.36
N ARG A 296 16.63 7.29 -2.80
CA ARG A 296 17.44 6.16 -2.34
C ARG A 296 18.88 6.59 -2.21
N SER A 297 19.50 6.36 -1.06
CA SER A 297 20.90 6.73 -0.85
C SER A 297 21.63 5.76 0.08
N THR A 298 22.95 5.78 -0.01
CA THR A 298 23.88 5.14 0.94
C THR A 298 24.94 6.15 1.41
N HIS A 299 24.69 7.45 1.21
CA HIS A 299 25.67 8.49 1.50
C HIS A 299 25.96 8.56 3.00
N SER A 300 27.15 9.06 3.33
CA SER A 300 27.54 9.36 4.70
C SER A 300 28.54 10.50 4.72
N GLY A 301 28.67 11.18 5.86
CA GLY A 301 29.81 12.06 6.12
C GLY A 301 29.69 13.50 5.61
N SER A 302 28.52 13.93 5.13
CA SER A 302 28.15 15.34 4.97
C SER A 302 26.65 15.49 4.69
N THR A 303 26.08 16.65 5.00
CA THR A 303 24.74 17.00 4.50
C THR A 303 24.73 17.08 2.97
N GLN A 304 23.72 16.49 2.34
CA GLN A 304 23.53 16.46 0.89
C GLN A 304 22.08 16.78 0.54
N MET A 305 21.84 17.51 -0.54
CA MET A 305 20.49 17.97 -0.93
C MET A 305 20.12 17.40 -2.29
N PHE A 306 18.99 16.68 -2.35
CA PHE A 306 18.46 16.14 -3.60
C PHE A 306 17.56 17.13 -4.34
N PHE A 307 16.96 18.07 -3.61
CA PHE A 307 16.08 19.09 -4.14
C PHE A 307 16.55 20.47 -3.68
N GLY A 308 16.70 21.41 -4.60
CA GLY A 308 17.09 22.78 -4.29
C GLY A 308 16.40 23.78 -5.19
N TRP A 309 15.62 24.69 -4.60
CA TRP A 309 15.14 25.88 -5.27
C TRP A 309 15.75 27.13 -4.62
N THR A 310 16.29 28.03 -5.43
CA THR A 310 16.96 29.25 -4.96
C THR A 310 16.80 30.38 -5.99
N PRO A 311 16.38 31.59 -5.58
CA PRO A 311 16.19 32.72 -6.49
C PRO A 311 17.53 33.28 -6.97
N SER A 312 17.56 33.73 -8.22
CA SER A 312 18.79 34.17 -8.90
C SER A 312 19.37 35.50 -8.38
N ASN A 313 18.58 36.29 -7.67
CA ASN A 313 18.94 37.61 -7.14
C ASN A 313 19.56 37.59 -5.72
N GLY A 314 19.76 36.40 -5.15
CA GLY A 314 20.42 36.20 -3.85
C GLY A 314 19.48 35.75 -2.73
N LEU A 315 20.07 35.11 -1.73
CA LEU A 315 19.36 34.49 -0.59
C LEU A 315 18.93 35.55 0.44
N ASN A 316 17.72 36.08 0.36
CA ASN A 316 17.11 36.67 1.56
C ASN A 316 16.56 35.54 2.45
N ALA A 317 16.42 35.81 3.75
CA ALA A 317 15.93 34.81 4.69
C ALA A 317 14.55 34.27 4.28
N GLY A 318 14.43 32.94 4.21
CA GLY A 318 13.19 32.23 3.89
C GLY A 318 12.84 32.09 2.40
N GLN A 319 13.64 32.68 1.50
CA GLN A 319 13.37 32.71 0.06
C GLN A 319 14.01 31.56 -0.73
N ASP A 320 14.31 30.43 -0.09
CA ASP A 320 14.85 29.22 -0.73
C ASP A 320 14.30 27.99 -0.01
N ILE A 321 14.23 26.86 -0.71
CA ILE A 321 13.82 25.58 -0.14
C ILE A 321 14.83 24.54 -0.57
N ARG A 322 15.43 23.85 0.40
CA ARG A 322 16.41 22.79 0.17
C ARG A 322 16.03 21.57 1.00
N ILE A 323 15.91 20.43 0.34
CA ILE A 323 15.51 19.16 0.96
C ILE A 323 16.61 18.13 0.69
N GLY A 324 16.98 17.41 1.74
CA GLY A 324 18.09 16.50 1.69
C GLY A 324 18.22 15.63 2.92
N LEU A 325 19.37 14.98 3.03
CA LEU A 325 19.75 14.19 4.17
C LEU A 325 20.98 14.81 4.83
N ASP A 326 21.05 14.77 6.16
CA ASP A 326 22.18 15.27 6.92
C ASP A 326 23.38 14.30 6.89
N GLU A 327 24.42 14.61 7.65
CA GLU A 327 25.64 13.81 7.75
C GLU A 327 25.44 12.37 8.25
N ASN A 328 24.32 12.10 8.93
CA ASN A 328 23.95 10.81 9.50
C ASN A 328 22.87 10.09 8.68
N GLY A 329 22.40 10.69 7.57
CA GLY A 329 21.30 10.14 6.77
C GLY A 329 19.91 10.56 7.23
N MET A 330 19.80 11.45 8.22
CA MET A 330 18.49 11.91 8.70
C MET A 330 17.91 12.96 7.76
N LEU A 331 16.60 12.92 7.58
CA LEU A 331 15.91 13.88 6.73
C LEU A 331 16.10 15.32 7.23
N ARG A 332 16.31 16.24 6.29
CA ARG A 332 16.63 17.63 6.58
C ARG A 332 15.96 18.60 5.61
N LEU A 333 15.39 19.66 6.18
CA LEU A 333 14.90 20.83 5.49
C LEU A 333 15.77 22.04 5.84
N GLU A 334 16.19 22.79 4.83
CA GLU A 334 16.86 24.08 5.01
C GLU A 334 16.18 25.20 4.21
N VAL A 335 16.10 26.36 4.85
CA VAL A 335 15.84 27.65 4.23
C VAL A 335 16.89 28.64 4.71
N THR A 336 17.10 29.75 4.03
CA THR A 336 18.04 30.78 4.48
C THR A 336 17.54 31.34 5.80
N GLY A 337 18.30 31.15 6.88
CA GLY A 337 17.93 31.59 8.22
C GLY A 337 17.12 30.59 9.04
N GLY A 338 16.86 29.37 8.54
CA GLY A 338 16.17 28.32 9.31
C GLY A 338 16.50 26.90 8.84
N PHE A 339 16.34 25.91 9.72
CA PHE A 339 16.45 24.51 9.36
C PHE A 339 15.54 23.65 10.23
N ALA A 340 15.29 22.41 9.79
CA ALA A 340 14.76 21.33 10.59
C ALA A 340 15.45 20.01 10.23
N ARG A 341 15.71 19.19 11.26
CA ARG A 341 16.14 17.79 11.14
C ARG A 341 15.05 16.90 11.72
N TYR A 342 14.86 15.73 11.13
CA TYR A 342 13.86 14.74 11.53
C TYR A 342 14.61 13.46 11.91
N ASP A 343 14.94 13.32 13.20
CA ASP A 343 15.79 12.24 13.69
C ASP A 343 15.01 10.94 14.00
N THR A 344 14.06 10.55 13.15
CA THR A 344 13.24 9.34 13.35
C THR A 344 13.89 8.10 12.75
N ILE A 345 14.22 8.11 11.46
CA ILE A 345 14.78 6.97 10.71
C ILE A 345 15.88 7.48 9.75
N PRO A 346 17.11 6.92 9.77
CA PRO A 346 18.11 7.20 8.74
C PRO A 346 17.65 6.67 7.38
N LEU A 347 17.61 7.53 6.36
CA LEU A 347 17.12 7.20 5.01
C LEU A 347 18.26 6.87 4.03
N ASN A 348 19.45 6.59 4.55
CA ASN A 348 20.65 6.25 3.79
C ASN A 348 21.01 4.75 3.91
N ASP A 349 19.98 3.91 4.06
CA ASP A 349 20.06 2.45 4.21
C ASP A 349 20.15 1.70 2.87
N GLY A 350 20.05 2.42 1.75
CA GLY A 350 20.06 1.86 0.39
C GLY A 350 18.71 1.35 -0.10
N LEU A 351 17.63 1.60 0.66
CA LEU A 351 16.25 1.37 0.26
C LEU A 351 15.63 2.64 -0.35
N TRP A 352 14.47 2.46 -1.00
CA TRP A 352 13.68 3.56 -1.52
C TRP A 352 12.72 4.06 -0.46
N HIS A 353 12.68 5.37 -0.27
CA HIS A 353 11.73 6.05 0.61
C HIS A 353 10.99 7.15 -0.15
N MET A 354 9.69 7.28 0.12
CA MET A 354 8.92 8.44 -0.32
C MET A 354 8.99 9.52 0.75
N VAL A 355 9.45 10.71 0.37
CA VAL A 355 9.49 11.87 1.26
C VAL A 355 8.54 12.95 0.76
N GLY A 356 7.75 13.55 1.66
CA GLY A 356 6.74 14.56 1.33
C GLY A 356 6.77 15.76 2.27
N LEU A 357 7.08 16.94 1.76
CA LEU A 357 7.00 18.21 2.48
C LEU A 357 5.67 18.89 2.18
N VAL A 358 4.89 19.23 3.22
CA VAL A 358 3.62 19.96 3.10
C VAL A 358 3.75 21.32 3.78
N VAL A 359 3.60 22.40 3.01
CA VAL A 359 3.77 23.78 3.45
C VAL A 359 2.44 24.53 3.36
N GLU A 360 1.99 25.08 4.49
CA GLU A 360 0.87 26.03 4.55
C GLU A 360 1.34 27.49 4.57
N PRO A 361 0.48 28.45 4.19
CA PRO A 361 0.81 29.86 4.28
C PRO A 361 1.20 30.30 5.69
N GLY A 362 2.43 30.81 5.82
CA GLY A 362 2.98 31.29 7.08
C GLY A 362 3.79 30.24 7.84
N ASP A 363 3.95 29.03 7.31
CA ASP A 363 4.78 28.02 7.91
C ASP A 363 6.25 28.43 8.02
N THR A 364 6.88 27.89 9.05
CA THR A 364 8.33 27.95 9.25
C THR A 364 8.89 26.55 9.14
N THR A 365 10.21 26.44 9.01
CA THR A 365 10.91 25.15 9.16
C THR A 365 10.57 24.39 10.45
N SER A 366 10.00 25.04 11.47
CA SER A 366 9.61 24.41 12.74
C SER A 366 8.13 24.01 12.82
N THR A 367 7.29 24.42 11.88
CA THR A 367 5.82 24.18 11.89
C THR A 367 5.32 23.41 10.69
N VAL A 368 6.11 23.38 9.63
CA VAL A 368 5.83 22.63 8.41
C VAL A 368 5.68 21.13 8.68
N GLN A 369 4.83 20.46 7.92
CA GLN A 369 4.61 19.03 8.04
C GLN A 369 5.52 18.27 7.07
N PHE A 370 6.10 17.17 7.53
CA PHE A 370 6.90 16.27 6.71
C PHE A 370 6.41 14.84 6.87
N TYR A 371 6.39 14.09 5.78
CA TYR A 371 5.99 12.69 5.73
C TYR A 371 7.14 11.84 5.20
N ILE A 372 7.37 10.68 5.82
CA ILE A 372 8.29 9.63 5.36
C ILE A 372 7.47 8.37 5.20
N ASP A 373 7.44 7.80 4.00
CA ASP A 373 6.71 6.59 3.66
C ASP A 373 5.23 6.63 4.12
N GLY A 374 4.59 7.78 3.91
CA GLY A 374 3.19 8.04 4.27
C GLY A 374 2.99 8.46 5.73
N ALA A 375 3.95 8.21 6.61
CA ALA A 375 3.83 8.57 8.03
C ALA A 375 4.28 10.02 8.29
N LEU A 376 3.45 10.79 9.00
CA LEU A 376 3.81 12.12 9.50
C LEU A 376 4.97 12.05 10.51
N VAL A 377 5.98 12.89 10.34
CA VAL A 377 7.14 12.98 11.23
C VAL A 377 7.33 14.40 11.76
N ASP A 378 7.69 14.48 13.04
CA ASP A 378 7.98 15.75 13.72
C ASP A 378 9.49 16.08 13.70
N PRO A 379 9.87 17.36 13.63
CA PRO A 379 11.27 17.74 13.66
C PRO A 379 11.87 17.51 15.06
N SER A 380 13.00 16.79 15.13
CA SER A 380 13.76 16.56 16.37
C SER A 380 14.51 17.82 16.82
N THR A 381 15.04 18.57 15.85
CA THR A 381 15.74 19.83 16.08
C THR A 381 15.40 20.80 14.96
N SER A 382 15.06 22.04 15.32
CA SER A 382 14.73 23.06 14.34
C SER A 382 15.14 24.45 14.81
N SER A 383 15.34 25.34 13.85
CA SER A 383 15.40 26.78 14.08
C SER A 383 14.43 27.45 13.11
N ALA A 384 13.48 28.23 13.64
CA ALA A 384 12.42 28.83 12.86
C ALA A 384 12.95 29.80 11.78
N GLY A 385 12.77 29.41 10.52
CA GLY A 385 12.86 30.30 9.36
C GLY A 385 11.54 30.23 8.60
N LEU A 386 10.95 31.39 8.28
CA LEU A 386 9.73 31.48 7.47
C LEU A 386 9.98 30.85 6.09
N ILE A 387 9.03 30.07 5.59
CA ILE A 387 9.05 29.54 4.23
C ILE A 387 8.21 30.49 3.36
N ASP A 388 8.89 31.48 2.77
CA ASP A 388 8.27 32.47 1.87
C ASP A 388 9.16 32.66 0.64
N THR A 389 8.85 31.91 -0.41
CA THR A 389 9.58 31.90 -1.67
C THR A 389 9.22 33.09 -2.57
N ALA A 390 8.55 34.13 -2.06
CA ALA A 390 8.28 35.36 -2.80
C ALA A 390 9.59 36.13 -3.09
N ALA A 391 10.09 36.07 -4.33
CA ALA A 391 11.25 36.86 -4.74
C ALA A 391 10.94 38.36 -4.77
N THR A 392 11.79 39.21 -4.16
CA THR A 392 11.65 40.67 -4.24
C THR A 392 12.45 41.23 -5.43
N GLY A 393 11.82 41.43 -6.59
CA GLY A 393 12.41 42.16 -7.74
C GLY A 393 12.07 41.56 -9.12
N PRO A 394 12.42 42.23 -10.24
CA PRO A 394 12.23 41.67 -11.58
C PRO A 394 13.24 40.54 -11.81
N ALA A 395 12.79 39.28 -11.80
CA ALA A 395 13.64 38.10 -11.84
C ALA A 395 13.95 37.65 -13.28
N PRO A 396 15.22 37.45 -13.64
CA PRO A 396 15.63 36.52 -14.69
C PRO A 396 15.76 35.09 -14.13
N ARG A 397 15.02 34.14 -14.72
CA ARG A 397 15.03 32.66 -14.56
C ARG A 397 15.38 32.12 -13.16
N ASP A 398 14.34 31.70 -12.45
CA ASP A 398 14.44 31.02 -11.15
C ASP A 398 14.42 29.50 -11.35
N GLU A 399 15.59 28.88 -11.51
CA GLU A 399 15.70 27.44 -11.82
C GLU A 399 15.62 26.56 -10.56
N LEU A 400 14.79 25.52 -10.62
CA LEU A 400 14.83 24.39 -9.70
C LEU A 400 15.97 23.44 -10.12
N TYR A 401 16.71 22.94 -9.12
CA TYR A 401 17.78 21.95 -9.31
C TYR A 401 17.46 20.63 -8.63
N LEU A 402 17.76 19.55 -9.35
CA LEU A 402 17.80 18.20 -8.80
C LEU A 402 19.25 17.75 -8.66
N GLY A 403 19.56 17.12 -7.52
CA GLY A 403 20.88 16.60 -7.17
C GLY A 403 21.84 17.60 -6.53
N ILE A 404 21.40 18.83 -6.22
CA ILE A 404 22.21 19.82 -5.50
C ILE A 404 21.33 20.86 -4.77
N GLY A 405 21.84 21.40 -3.66
CA GLY A 405 21.12 22.39 -2.84
C GLY A 405 21.10 23.82 -3.40
N ASN A 406 22.17 24.29 -4.07
CA ASN A 406 22.21 25.65 -4.63
C ASN A 406 23.19 25.81 -5.80
N ILE A 407 23.01 26.88 -6.59
CA ILE A 407 23.88 27.24 -7.72
C ILE A 407 25.29 27.57 -7.19
N GLY A 408 26.24 26.66 -7.42
CA GLY A 408 27.67 26.86 -7.13
C GLY A 408 28.18 26.37 -5.77
N GLY A 409 27.45 25.54 -5.00
CA GLY A 409 27.85 25.17 -3.61
C GLY A 409 27.57 23.75 -3.08
N ASN A 410 28.64 23.14 -2.54
CA ASN A 410 28.88 22.27 -1.37
C ASN A 410 27.95 21.14 -0.84
N GLN A 411 26.75 20.88 -1.36
CA GLN A 411 25.91 19.76 -0.86
C GLN A 411 25.36 18.88 -1.98
N PRO A 412 26.22 18.28 -2.82
CA PRO A 412 25.77 17.44 -3.92
C PRO A 412 25.15 16.13 -3.41
N TRP A 413 24.07 15.71 -4.06
CA TRP A 413 23.38 14.46 -3.79
C TRP A 413 24.14 13.27 -4.36
N SER A 414 24.37 12.26 -3.53
CA SER A 414 24.81 10.93 -3.94
C SER A 414 23.66 9.95 -3.68
N GLY A 415 23.00 9.51 -4.74
CA GLY A 415 21.83 8.63 -4.61
C GLY A 415 20.96 8.64 -5.85
N ASP A 416 19.93 7.81 -5.83
CA ASP A 416 18.92 7.72 -6.87
C ASP A 416 17.70 8.59 -6.48
N LEU A 417 17.06 9.22 -7.48
CA LEU A 417 15.78 9.91 -7.34
C LEU A 417 14.78 9.37 -8.35
N ASP A 418 13.52 9.40 -7.96
CA ASP A 418 12.41 9.10 -8.85
C ASP A 418 11.18 9.96 -8.50
N GLU A 419 10.25 10.10 -9.46
CA GLU A 419 8.90 10.62 -9.23
C GLU A 419 8.84 11.90 -8.38
N VAL A 420 9.63 12.91 -8.78
CA VAL A 420 9.68 14.21 -8.10
C VAL A 420 8.46 15.03 -8.50
N SER A 421 7.71 15.54 -7.53
CA SER A 421 6.52 16.35 -7.80
C SER A 421 6.43 17.61 -6.96
N ILE A 422 5.79 18.63 -7.52
CA ILE A 422 5.41 19.87 -6.85
C ILE A 422 3.94 20.15 -7.12
N ASP A 423 3.16 20.19 -6.06
CA ASP A 423 1.75 20.56 -6.04
C ASP A 423 1.61 21.98 -5.48
N ALA A 424 0.83 22.83 -6.15
CA ALA A 424 0.52 24.19 -5.68
C ALA A 424 -0.59 24.21 -4.60
N GLU A 425 -0.77 23.09 -3.90
CA GLU A 425 -1.78 22.85 -2.88
C GLU A 425 -1.22 21.98 -1.75
N VAL A 426 -1.94 21.92 -0.63
CA VAL A 426 -1.68 20.97 0.46
C VAL A 426 -2.33 19.65 0.09
N LEU A 427 -1.53 18.59 -0.01
CA LEU A 427 -2.05 17.24 -0.10
C LEU A 427 -2.41 16.71 1.29
N THR A 428 -3.52 15.98 1.36
CA THR A 428 -3.92 15.22 2.55
C THR A 428 -3.05 13.97 2.72
N GLU A 429 -2.97 13.45 3.94
CA GLU A 429 -2.31 12.17 4.25
C GLU A 429 -2.81 11.04 3.34
N ALA A 430 -4.12 10.92 3.15
CA ALA A 430 -4.71 9.93 2.24
C ALA A 430 -4.26 10.08 0.76
N GLN A 431 -4.00 11.31 0.29
CA GLN A 431 -3.48 11.54 -1.06
C GLN A 431 -1.99 11.18 -1.16
N LEU A 432 -1.21 11.44 -0.11
CA LEU A 432 0.19 11.01 -0.03
C LEU A 432 0.28 9.48 0.05
N ASP A 433 -0.55 8.83 0.86
CA ASP A 433 -0.68 7.38 0.94
C ASP A 433 -1.10 6.76 -0.38
N ALA A 434 -2.02 7.39 -1.13
CA ALA A 434 -2.41 6.93 -2.44
C ALA A 434 -1.23 6.97 -3.43
N ARG A 435 -0.36 8.00 -3.37
CA ARG A 435 0.86 8.08 -4.18
C ARG A 435 1.87 7.00 -3.80
N LEU A 436 2.08 6.81 -2.50
CA LEU A 436 2.92 5.73 -1.97
C LEU A 436 2.42 4.37 -2.44
N THR A 437 1.13 4.11 -2.26
CA THR A 437 0.48 2.84 -2.62
C THR A 437 0.53 2.60 -4.11
N ALA A 438 0.26 3.61 -4.94
CA ALA A 438 0.32 3.47 -6.38
C ALA A 438 1.73 3.04 -6.82
N MET A 439 2.77 3.69 -6.31
CA MET A 439 4.14 3.41 -6.73
C MET A 439 4.71 2.11 -6.15
N THR A 440 4.26 1.71 -4.95
CA THR A 440 4.66 0.44 -4.30
C THR A 440 3.78 -0.75 -4.72
N ALA A 441 2.70 -0.52 -5.46
CA ALA A 441 1.75 -1.56 -5.85
C ALA A 441 2.42 -2.62 -6.73
N GLN A 442 2.62 -3.81 -6.17
CA GLN A 442 3.15 -4.97 -6.90
C GLN A 442 2.18 -5.41 -8.00
N PRO A 443 2.59 -5.50 -9.28
CA PRO A 443 1.74 -6.00 -10.33
C PRO A 443 1.35 -7.43 -9.95
N SER A 444 0.06 -7.72 -10.03
CA SER A 444 -0.43 -9.05 -9.72
C SER A 444 0.27 -10.06 -10.64
N PRO A 445 0.82 -11.15 -10.08
CA PRO A 445 1.45 -12.17 -10.88
C PRO A 445 0.42 -12.85 -11.78
N VAL A 446 0.91 -13.52 -12.82
CA VAL A 446 0.11 -14.58 -13.43
C VAL A 446 0.22 -15.80 -12.52
N GLU A 447 -0.92 -16.27 -12.05
CA GLU A 447 -1.00 -17.45 -11.19
C GLU A 447 -1.99 -18.44 -11.78
N TRP A 448 -1.61 -19.71 -11.83
CA TRP A 448 -2.53 -20.84 -11.92
C TRP A 448 -2.72 -21.38 -10.50
N PRO A 449 -3.85 -21.06 -9.83
CA PRO A 449 -4.08 -21.52 -8.47
C PRO A 449 -4.21 -23.04 -8.42
N LEU A 450 -4.79 -23.66 -9.45
CA LEU A 450 -5.06 -25.10 -9.54
C LEU A 450 -6.09 -25.60 -8.50
N ASP A 451 -7.11 -24.77 -8.24
CA ASP A 451 -8.08 -24.95 -7.16
C ASP A 451 -9.49 -25.36 -7.63
N GLU A 452 -9.69 -25.65 -8.91
CA GLU A 452 -11.04 -25.91 -9.45
C GLU A 452 -11.67 -27.23 -8.94
N ALA A 453 -10.86 -28.13 -8.38
CA ALA A 453 -11.22 -29.39 -7.72
C ALA A 453 -11.99 -30.42 -8.57
N SER A 454 -12.44 -30.04 -9.76
CA SER A 454 -13.24 -30.86 -10.68
C SER A 454 -13.18 -30.32 -12.10
N GLY A 455 -13.58 -31.14 -13.08
CA GLY A 455 -13.46 -30.79 -14.50
C GLY A 455 -12.13 -31.24 -15.10
N ILE A 456 -11.79 -30.70 -16.28
CA ILE A 456 -10.61 -31.10 -17.06
C ILE A 456 -9.83 -29.88 -17.57
N THR A 457 -9.95 -28.72 -16.94
CA THR A 457 -9.27 -27.48 -17.37
C THR A 457 -8.97 -26.66 -16.13
N THR A 458 -7.96 -25.80 -16.21
CA THR A 458 -7.67 -24.77 -15.20
C THR A 458 -7.58 -23.40 -15.86
N SER A 459 -7.70 -22.32 -15.08
CA SER A 459 -7.50 -20.95 -15.55
C SER A 459 -6.49 -20.21 -14.69
N GLU A 460 -5.77 -19.27 -15.31
CA GLU A 460 -4.95 -18.33 -14.55
C GLU A 460 -5.74 -17.11 -14.05
N SER A 461 -5.25 -16.48 -12.99
CA SER A 461 -5.95 -15.46 -12.21
C SER A 461 -5.91 -14.04 -12.80
N LYS A 462 -4.96 -13.73 -13.68
CA LYS A 462 -4.71 -12.36 -14.20
C LYS A 462 -5.59 -12.03 -15.39
N THR A 463 -5.69 -12.92 -16.38
CA THR A 463 -6.51 -12.70 -17.60
C THR A 463 -7.72 -13.64 -17.69
N GLY A 464 -7.79 -14.67 -16.83
CA GLY A 464 -8.81 -15.71 -16.90
C GLY A 464 -8.63 -16.67 -18.09
N THR A 465 -7.45 -16.72 -18.70
CA THR A 465 -7.18 -17.59 -19.85
C THR A 465 -7.25 -19.05 -19.40
N VAL A 466 -8.06 -19.83 -20.13
CA VAL A 466 -8.32 -21.25 -19.82
C VAL A 466 -7.29 -22.14 -20.53
N SER A 467 -6.78 -23.12 -19.80
CA SER A 467 -5.85 -24.13 -20.29
C SER A 467 -6.47 -25.06 -21.33
N ASP A 468 -5.61 -25.82 -22.01
CA ASP A 468 -6.01 -27.02 -22.72
C ASP A 468 -6.66 -28.03 -21.76
N ALA A 469 -7.49 -28.89 -22.35
CA ALA A 469 -8.14 -29.96 -21.62
C ALA A 469 -7.12 -30.99 -21.13
N PHE A 470 -7.28 -31.45 -19.89
CA PHE A 470 -6.45 -32.47 -19.26
C PHE A 470 -6.48 -33.75 -20.08
N GLY A 471 -5.29 -34.28 -20.34
CA GLY A 471 -5.12 -35.60 -20.91
C GLY A 471 -5.36 -36.72 -19.89
N SER A 472 -5.26 -37.97 -20.34
CA SER A 472 -5.47 -39.16 -19.51
C SER A 472 -4.48 -39.31 -18.34
N GLY A 473 -3.34 -38.62 -18.38
CA GLY A 473 -2.32 -38.63 -17.33
C GLY A 473 -2.39 -37.47 -16.33
N VAL A 474 -3.45 -36.64 -16.38
CA VAL A 474 -3.60 -35.45 -15.55
C VAL A 474 -4.97 -35.46 -14.86
N ALA A 475 -5.03 -35.23 -13.55
CA ALA A 475 -6.26 -35.25 -12.78
C ALA A 475 -6.20 -34.37 -11.53
N TRP A 476 -7.34 -33.93 -11.02
CA TRP A 476 -7.44 -33.26 -9.72
C TRP A 476 -7.10 -34.21 -8.56
N SER A 477 -6.49 -33.66 -7.52
CA SER A 477 -6.12 -34.32 -6.28
C SER A 477 -6.59 -33.49 -5.08
N ALA A 478 -6.92 -34.17 -3.99
CA ALA A 478 -7.25 -33.53 -2.71
C ALA A 478 -6.04 -33.44 -1.76
N ASP A 479 -4.88 -33.94 -2.17
CA ASP A 479 -3.59 -33.74 -1.47
C ASP A 479 -3.06 -32.37 -1.86
N THR A 480 -2.95 -31.44 -0.91
CA THR A 480 -2.62 -30.02 -1.14
C THR A 480 -1.51 -29.54 -0.19
N PRO A 481 -0.76 -28.48 -0.53
CA PRO A 481 0.40 -28.01 0.24
C PRO A 481 0.07 -27.21 1.52
N GLY A 482 -1.21 -26.89 1.80
CA GLY A 482 -1.58 -26.15 3.01
C GLY A 482 -3.07 -25.76 3.11
N PRO A 483 -3.50 -25.18 4.26
CA PRO A 483 -4.88 -24.75 4.49
C PRO A 483 -5.22 -23.51 3.64
N GLY A 484 -5.85 -23.72 2.49
CA GLY A 484 -6.25 -22.62 1.59
C GLY A 484 -6.50 -23.07 0.15
N SER A 485 -5.80 -24.11 -0.29
CA SER A 485 -6.03 -24.76 -1.57
C SER A 485 -7.05 -25.91 -1.43
N PRO A 486 -8.22 -25.84 -2.09
CA PRO A 486 -9.20 -26.93 -2.12
C PRO A 486 -8.78 -28.15 -2.96
N ALA A 487 -7.77 -28.01 -3.85
CA ALA A 487 -7.29 -29.10 -4.70
C ALA A 487 -5.91 -28.80 -5.27
N SER A 488 -5.19 -29.84 -5.71
CA SER A 488 -3.98 -29.71 -6.54
C SER A 488 -4.14 -30.53 -7.82
N VAL A 489 -3.16 -30.49 -8.72
CA VAL A 489 -3.15 -31.33 -9.93
C VAL A 489 -2.12 -32.45 -9.83
N SER A 490 -2.59 -33.68 -10.03
CA SER A 490 -1.78 -34.89 -10.18
C SER A 490 -1.38 -35.14 -11.62
N PHE A 491 -0.11 -35.48 -11.81
CA PHE A 491 0.50 -35.87 -13.08
C PHE A 491 1.11 -37.26 -12.95
N THR A 492 0.87 -38.14 -13.93
CA THR A 492 1.34 -39.53 -13.91
C THR A 492 2.67 -39.75 -14.63
N GLY A 493 3.35 -38.69 -15.07
CA GLY A 493 4.61 -38.80 -15.84
C GLY A 493 4.43 -39.09 -17.33
N SER A 494 3.23 -38.86 -17.91
CA SER A 494 2.96 -39.14 -19.32
C SER A 494 2.47 -37.96 -20.15
N GLU A 495 1.91 -36.92 -19.51
CA GLU A 495 1.33 -35.75 -20.16
C GLU A 495 1.52 -34.50 -19.27
N GLY A 496 1.23 -33.32 -19.81
CA GLY A 496 1.18 -32.05 -19.07
C GLY A 496 0.06 -31.15 -19.59
N ILE A 497 0.02 -29.90 -19.13
CA ILE A 497 -1.02 -28.91 -19.45
C ILE A 497 -0.43 -27.81 -20.32
N GLY A 498 -1.02 -27.54 -21.49
CA GLY A 498 -0.79 -26.31 -22.26
C GLY A 498 -1.74 -25.20 -21.78
N THR A 499 -1.27 -23.97 -21.63
CA THR A 499 -2.05 -22.90 -20.97
C THR A 499 -2.66 -21.88 -21.93
N ASN A 500 -2.28 -21.91 -23.22
CA ASN A 500 -2.70 -20.94 -24.25
C ASN A 500 -2.46 -19.45 -23.91
N LEU A 501 -1.72 -19.14 -22.84
CA LEU A 501 -1.43 -17.77 -22.43
C LEU A 501 -0.28 -17.17 -23.27
N ASP A 502 -0.45 -15.93 -23.71
CA ASP A 502 0.59 -15.17 -24.41
C ASP A 502 1.75 -14.80 -23.47
N ALA A 503 2.97 -14.87 -23.99
CA ALA A 503 4.20 -14.64 -23.23
C ALA A 503 4.33 -13.22 -22.65
N ALA A 504 3.86 -12.21 -23.36
CA ALA A 504 3.88 -10.82 -22.88
C ALA A 504 2.84 -10.63 -21.78
N ALA A 505 1.67 -11.26 -21.91
CA ALA A 505 0.65 -11.26 -20.84
C ALA A 505 1.15 -11.97 -19.57
N ALA A 506 1.98 -13.00 -19.74
CA ALA A 506 2.66 -13.70 -18.65
C ALA A 506 3.87 -12.97 -18.06
N GLY A 507 4.37 -11.92 -18.72
CA GLY A 507 5.60 -11.23 -18.31
C GLY A 507 6.86 -12.08 -18.41
N ILE A 508 6.85 -13.11 -19.26
CA ILE A 508 7.98 -14.06 -19.37
C ILE A 508 8.91 -13.76 -20.54
N ASP A 509 8.57 -12.86 -21.46
CA ASP A 509 9.38 -12.53 -22.63
C ASP A 509 10.58 -11.60 -22.31
N GLY A 510 11.53 -11.52 -23.24
CA GLY A 510 12.67 -10.61 -23.16
C GLY A 510 13.71 -10.92 -22.09
N SER A 511 14.58 -9.95 -21.84
CA SER A 511 15.66 -10.02 -20.84
C SER A 511 15.31 -9.36 -19.51
N GLY A 512 14.06 -8.95 -19.31
CA GLY A 512 13.57 -8.42 -18.03
C GLY A 512 13.71 -9.44 -16.90
N ALA A 513 13.72 -8.93 -15.66
CA ALA A 513 13.72 -9.75 -14.46
C ALA A 513 12.46 -10.61 -14.40
N LYS A 514 12.53 -11.78 -13.77
CA LYS A 514 11.38 -12.67 -13.61
C LYS A 514 11.55 -13.63 -12.45
N THR A 515 10.44 -14.01 -11.84
CA THR A 515 10.40 -15.04 -10.81
C THR A 515 9.33 -16.06 -11.15
N ILE A 516 9.69 -17.34 -11.10
CA ILE A 516 8.78 -18.46 -11.36
C ILE A 516 8.74 -19.31 -10.11
N SER A 517 7.54 -19.55 -9.56
CA SER A 517 7.35 -20.36 -8.36
C SER A 517 6.23 -21.39 -8.52
N ALA A 518 6.30 -22.47 -7.75
CA ALA A 518 5.27 -23.51 -7.68
C ALA A 518 5.39 -24.29 -6.38
N TRP A 519 4.28 -24.84 -5.91
CA TRP A 519 4.30 -25.97 -4.98
C TRP A 519 4.43 -27.26 -5.77
N ILE A 520 5.35 -28.14 -5.38
CA ILE A 520 5.54 -29.45 -6.01
C ILE A 520 5.68 -30.56 -4.97
N LYS A 521 5.22 -31.76 -5.31
CA LYS A 521 5.45 -32.98 -4.52
C LYS A 521 5.77 -34.14 -5.45
N THR A 522 6.95 -34.73 -5.30
CA THR A 522 7.39 -35.85 -6.15
C THR A 522 8.34 -36.78 -5.42
N GLY A 523 8.28 -38.07 -5.72
CA GLY A 523 9.29 -39.06 -5.32
C GLY A 523 10.12 -39.58 -6.50
N THR A 524 10.05 -38.90 -7.65
CA THR A 524 10.61 -39.42 -8.90
C THR A 524 12.13 -39.29 -8.94
N ALA A 525 12.82 -40.38 -9.30
CA ALA A 525 14.28 -40.44 -9.43
C ALA A 525 14.74 -40.40 -10.90
N SER A 526 14.06 -39.60 -11.73
CA SER A 526 14.39 -39.33 -13.13
C SER A 526 14.05 -37.88 -13.48
N ASP A 527 14.67 -37.34 -14.54
CA ASP A 527 14.37 -35.98 -15.01
C ASP A 527 12.86 -35.79 -15.25
N THR A 528 12.25 -34.85 -14.53
CA THR A 528 10.80 -34.62 -14.50
C THR A 528 10.52 -33.11 -14.47
N ALA A 529 9.86 -32.57 -15.49
CA ALA A 529 9.68 -31.13 -15.68
C ALA A 529 8.33 -30.65 -15.15
N PHE A 530 8.32 -29.69 -14.23
CA PHE A 530 7.10 -29.11 -13.66
C PHE A 530 6.68 -27.81 -14.35
N PHE A 531 7.61 -27.12 -15.02
CA PHE A 531 7.34 -25.90 -15.78
C PHE A 531 8.14 -25.86 -17.09
N GLY A 532 7.51 -25.41 -18.17
CA GLY A 532 8.13 -25.27 -19.48
C GLY A 532 7.68 -24.02 -20.23
N TYR A 533 8.63 -23.32 -20.83
CA TYR A 533 8.41 -22.26 -21.80
C TYR A 533 9.38 -22.46 -22.98
N SER A 534 8.94 -23.22 -23.99
CA SER A 534 9.82 -23.66 -25.09
C SER A 534 9.04 -23.90 -26.39
N PRO A 535 9.64 -23.65 -27.58
CA PRO A 535 9.06 -24.08 -28.84
C PRO A 535 9.12 -25.61 -28.97
N THR A 536 8.10 -26.20 -29.58
CA THR A 536 8.10 -27.62 -29.94
C THR A 536 9.22 -27.90 -30.96
N GLY A 537 10.39 -28.38 -30.51
CA GLY A 537 11.51 -28.78 -31.39
C GLY A 537 12.88 -28.16 -31.11
N GLY A 538 13.04 -27.37 -30.04
CA GLY A 538 14.32 -26.77 -29.64
C GLY A 538 14.50 -25.33 -30.16
N GLY A 539 14.93 -24.43 -29.28
CA GLY A 539 15.12 -22.99 -29.54
C GLY A 539 16.57 -22.51 -29.56
N THR A 540 16.77 -21.20 -29.65
CA THR A 540 18.06 -20.53 -29.44
C THR A 540 18.45 -20.59 -27.95
N PRO A 541 19.71 -20.85 -27.58
CA PRO A 541 20.12 -20.81 -26.17
C PRO A 541 19.71 -19.50 -25.49
N GLY A 542 19.09 -19.59 -24.32
CA GLY A 542 18.58 -18.42 -23.59
C GLY A 542 17.21 -17.91 -24.03
N ALA A 543 16.66 -18.40 -25.15
CA ALA A 543 15.36 -17.98 -25.67
C ALA A 543 14.18 -18.84 -25.20
N ASP A 544 14.47 -19.99 -24.60
CA ASP A 544 13.50 -20.89 -23.98
C ASP A 544 14.01 -21.33 -22.61
N LEU A 545 13.10 -21.69 -21.71
CA LEU A 545 13.44 -22.12 -20.36
C LEU A 545 12.55 -23.26 -19.88
N ARG A 546 13.06 -24.04 -18.93
CA ARG A 546 12.29 -25.08 -18.24
C ARG A 546 12.80 -25.27 -16.81
N LEU A 547 11.90 -25.64 -15.92
CA LEU A 547 12.20 -26.03 -14.55
C LEU A 547 11.86 -27.50 -14.34
N LEU A 548 12.80 -28.23 -13.75
CA LEU A 548 12.67 -29.66 -13.56
C LEU A 548 13.39 -30.13 -12.30
N VAL A 549 12.97 -31.28 -11.80
CA VAL A 549 13.71 -32.06 -10.81
C VAL A 549 14.53 -33.09 -11.59
N ASN A 550 15.84 -33.12 -11.36
CA ASN A 550 16.73 -34.05 -12.06
C ASN A 550 16.68 -35.46 -11.44
N ALA A 551 17.33 -36.43 -12.08
CA ALA A 551 17.39 -37.81 -11.55
C ALA A 551 18.02 -37.96 -10.14
N ALA A 552 18.80 -36.97 -9.69
CA ALA A 552 19.36 -36.93 -8.34
C ALA A 552 18.44 -36.23 -7.32
N GLY A 553 17.28 -35.71 -7.74
CA GLY A 553 16.33 -34.99 -6.89
C GLY A 553 16.57 -33.49 -6.79
N GLN A 554 17.52 -32.93 -7.53
CA GLN A 554 17.86 -31.51 -7.46
C GLN A 554 16.97 -30.66 -8.38
N LEU A 555 16.68 -29.42 -7.96
CA LEU A 555 16.08 -28.43 -8.85
C LEU A 555 17.07 -28.06 -9.95
N ARG A 556 16.53 -27.91 -11.16
CA ARG A 556 17.29 -27.57 -12.36
C ARG A 556 16.51 -26.56 -13.19
N PHE A 557 17.23 -25.52 -13.59
CA PHE A 557 16.83 -24.55 -14.59
C PHE A 557 17.65 -24.81 -15.85
N GLU A 558 17.01 -24.91 -17.01
CA GLU A 558 17.70 -25.13 -18.28
C GLU A 558 17.25 -24.16 -19.37
N ALA A 559 18.22 -23.43 -19.93
CA ALA A 559 18.06 -22.50 -21.05
C ALA A 559 18.65 -23.06 -22.36
N ASN A 560 18.40 -24.36 -22.61
CA ASN A 560 18.69 -25.12 -23.83
C ASN A 560 20.19 -25.33 -24.13
N SER A 561 20.50 -26.29 -25.02
CA SER A 561 21.85 -26.58 -25.53
C SER A 561 22.91 -26.87 -24.45
N GLY A 562 22.51 -27.46 -23.33
CA GLY A 562 23.41 -27.79 -22.22
C GLY A 562 23.73 -26.61 -21.29
N ASN A 563 23.03 -25.48 -21.42
CA ASN A 563 23.13 -24.35 -20.50
C ASN A 563 22.10 -24.52 -19.39
N TYR A 564 22.56 -24.75 -18.16
CA TYR A 564 21.69 -25.02 -17.02
C TYR A 564 22.34 -24.63 -15.70
N ALA A 565 21.51 -24.38 -14.69
CA ALA A 565 21.90 -24.24 -13.29
C ALA A 565 21.23 -25.34 -12.46
N LEU A 566 21.91 -25.79 -11.41
CA LEU A 566 21.40 -26.75 -10.44
C LEU A 566 21.35 -26.11 -9.06
N SER A 567 20.38 -26.51 -8.23
CA SER A 567 20.46 -26.35 -6.79
C SER A 567 21.28 -27.49 -6.16
N SER A 568 21.79 -27.28 -4.96
CA SER A 568 22.24 -28.37 -4.08
C SER A 568 21.07 -29.04 -3.34
N ALA A 569 19.95 -28.34 -3.20
CA ALA A 569 18.73 -28.81 -2.54
C ALA A 569 18.12 -30.03 -3.25
N ILE A 570 17.54 -30.94 -2.46
CA ILE A 570 16.92 -32.19 -2.90
C ILE A 570 15.44 -32.13 -2.53
N VAL A 571 14.54 -32.38 -3.48
CA VAL A 571 13.08 -32.18 -3.33
C VAL A 571 12.26 -33.41 -3.72
N ASN A 572 12.92 -34.56 -3.94
CA ASN A 572 12.26 -35.80 -4.40
C ASN A 572 12.00 -36.79 -3.26
N ASP A 573 11.68 -36.29 -2.07
CA ASP A 573 11.38 -37.06 -0.86
C ASP A 573 9.89 -37.41 -0.71
N ASN A 574 9.07 -37.03 -1.70
CA ASN A 574 7.63 -37.19 -1.72
C ASN A 574 6.89 -36.33 -0.65
N ALA A 575 7.48 -35.22 -0.21
CA ALA A 575 6.84 -34.14 0.53
C ALA A 575 6.48 -32.95 -0.39
N TRP A 576 5.63 -32.05 0.11
CA TRP A 576 5.35 -30.78 -0.57
C TRP A 576 6.51 -29.80 -0.35
N HIS A 577 6.95 -29.19 -1.42
CA HIS A 577 7.98 -28.14 -1.41
C HIS A 577 7.53 -26.94 -2.22
N PHE A 578 7.74 -25.75 -1.67
CA PHE A 578 7.60 -24.50 -2.39
C PHE A 578 8.92 -24.17 -3.07
N VAL A 579 8.93 -24.19 -4.40
CA VAL A 579 10.16 -24.02 -5.19
C VAL A 579 10.07 -22.75 -6.01
N SER A 580 11.14 -21.96 -6.01
CA SER A 580 11.20 -20.72 -6.78
C SER A 580 12.52 -20.57 -7.52
N LEU A 581 12.45 -20.00 -8.72
CA LEU A 581 13.59 -19.52 -9.50
C LEU A 581 13.48 -18.01 -9.66
N VAL A 582 14.47 -17.28 -9.18
CA VAL A 582 14.63 -15.84 -9.41
C VAL A 582 15.67 -15.60 -10.51
N ILE A 583 15.25 -14.88 -11.55
CA ILE A 583 16.07 -14.47 -12.68
C ILE A 583 16.23 -12.95 -12.64
N PRO A 584 17.43 -12.42 -12.34
CA PRO A 584 17.69 -10.98 -12.42
C PRO A 584 17.58 -10.46 -13.87
N PRO A 585 17.41 -9.15 -14.08
CA PRO A 585 17.34 -8.59 -15.43
C PRO A 585 18.70 -8.70 -16.13
N ASN A 586 18.68 -8.92 -17.45
CA ASN A 586 19.85 -9.01 -18.33
C ASN A 586 20.90 -10.04 -17.87
N SER A 587 20.44 -11.10 -17.22
CA SER A 587 21.26 -12.13 -16.59
C SER A 587 21.63 -13.28 -17.55
N THR A 588 22.52 -14.14 -17.07
CA THR A 588 22.83 -15.43 -17.69
C THR A 588 22.31 -16.59 -16.83
N THR A 589 22.38 -17.80 -17.36
CA THR A 589 22.09 -19.02 -16.59
C THR A 589 22.94 -19.18 -15.32
N ALA A 590 24.07 -18.50 -15.19
CA ALA A 590 24.92 -18.57 -14.00
C ALA A 590 24.47 -17.61 -12.88
N ASP A 591 23.62 -16.63 -13.18
CA ASP A 591 23.25 -15.56 -12.26
C ASP A 591 21.88 -15.80 -11.60
N VAL A 592 21.22 -16.92 -11.91
CA VAL A 592 19.90 -17.27 -11.36
C VAL A 592 20.04 -17.81 -9.94
N SER A 593 19.00 -17.60 -9.13
CA SER A 593 18.93 -18.10 -7.75
C SER A 593 17.74 -19.05 -7.56
N PHE A 594 17.96 -20.16 -6.87
CA PHE A 594 16.90 -21.08 -6.47
C PHE A 594 16.54 -20.84 -5.01
N TYR A 595 15.25 -20.91 -4.69
CA TYR A 595 14.76 -20.93 -3.32
C TYR A 595 13.93 -22.19 -3.11
N LEU A 596 14.15 -22.83 -1.97
CA LEU A 596 13.40 -23.99 -1.50
C LEU A 596 12.75 -23.62 -0.18
N ASP A 597 11.44 -23.74 -0.11
CA ASP A 597 10.62 -23.47 1.07
C ASP A 597 10.88 -22.07 1.65
N GLY A 598 11.08 -21.09 0.75
CA GLY A 598 11.38 -19.71 1.09
C GLY A 598 12.87 -19.41 1.25
N ILE A 599 13.72 -20.43 1.44
CA ILE A 599 15.15 -20.25 1.76
C ILE A 599 16.03 -20.34 0.51
N LEU A 600 17.05 -19.49 0.40
CA LEU A 600 18.04 -19.54 -0.69
C LEU A 600 18.74 -20.92 -0.72
N ALA A 601 18.51 -21.67 -1.78
CA ALA A 601 19.15 -22.95 -2.00
C ALA A 601 20.57 -22.74 -2.55
N ALA A 602 21.57 -23.30 -1.88
CA ALA A 602 22.95 -23.14 -2.32
C ALA A 602 23.15 -23.65 -3.77
N PRO A 603 23.96 -22.96 -4.59
CA PRO A 603 24.15 -23.34 -5.98
C PRO A 603 24.86 -24.70 -6.09
N GLY A 604 24.37 -25.55 -6.98
CA GLY A 604 24.94 -26.84 -7.35
C GLY A 604 25.95 -26.73 -8.50
N THR A 605 26.10 -27.80 -9.29
CA THR A 605 26.99 -27.81 -10.47
C THR A 605 26.25 -27.27 -11.70
N ALA A 606 26.75 -26.19 -12.32
CA ALA A 606 26.17 -25.63 -13.54
C ALA A 606 26.77 -26.22 -14.83
N GLY A 607 25.99 -26.17 -15.92
CA GLY A 607 26.42 -26.46 -17.28
C GLY A 607 27.00 -25.23 -18.00
N GLY A 608 26.83 -25.16 -19.32
CA GLY A 608 27.22 -23.98 -20.11
C GLY A 608 26.49 -22.70 -19.66
N THR A 609 26.97 -21.56 -20.14
CA THR A 609 26.39 -20.24 -19.86
C THR A 609 25.72 -19.66 -21.10
N ALA A 610 24.47 -19.19 -20.95
CA ALA A 610 23.75 -18.44 -21.98
C ALA A 610 23.11 -17.18 -21.39
N THR A 611 23.11 -16.08 -22.15
CA THR A 611 22.34 -14.88 -21.83
C THR A 611 20.86 -15.18 -21.94
N LEU A 612 20.09 -14.79 -20.93
CA LEU A 612 18.65 -15.04 -20.87
C LEU A 612 17.90 -13.92 -21.59
N ASN A 613 17.22 -14.28 -22.67
CA ASN A 613 16.39 -13.38 -23.47
C ASN A 613 15.30 -14.22 -24.16
N THR A 614 14.22 -14.47 -23.42
CA THR A 614 13.13 -15.36 -23.82
C THR A 614 12.41 -14.82 -25.06
N ALA A 615 12.21 -15.69 -26.05
CA ALA A 615 11.52 -15.32 -27.28
C ALA A 615 10.02 -15.12 -27.04
N THR A 616 9.36 -14.34 -27.88
CA THR A 616 7.90 -14.20 -27.87
C THR A 616 7.20 -15.38 -28.56
N GLY A 617 5.96 -15.66 -28.16
CA GLY A 617 5.08 -16.62 -28.85
C GLY A 617 5.34 -18.10 -28.56
N ASN A 618 6.18 -18.45 -27.56
CA ASN A 618 6.19 -19.82 -27.05
C ASN A 618 5.01 -20.03 -26.10
N GLU A 619 4.63 -21.29 -25.91
CA GLU A 619 3.55 -21.66 -25.00
C GLU A 619 4.11 -21.98 -23.60
N ILE A 620 3.42 -21.48 -22.57
CA ILE A 620 3.64 -21.86 -21.18
C ILE A 620 2.96 -23.21 -20.90
N ARG A 621 3.73 -24.12 -20.31
CA ARG A 621 3.29 -25.48 -19.99
C ARG A 621 3.55 -25.81 -18.53
N ILE A 622 2.58 -26.49 -17.91
CA ILE A 622 2.67 -27.00 -16.54
C ILE A 622 2.77 -28.52 -16.60
N GLY A 623 3.67 -29.09 -15.81
CA GLY A 623 3.90 -30.54 -15.77
C GLY A 623 4.60 -31.12 -17.01
N THR A 624 5.14 -30.29 -17.91
CA THR A 624 5.94 -30.74 -19.05
C THR A 624 6.81 -29.60 -19.60
N ASP A 625 7.94 -29.95 -20.22
CA ASP A 625 8.74 -29.01 -21.03
C ASP A 625 8.34 -29.00 -22.52
N GLY A 626 7.29 -29.75 -22.90
CA GLY A 626 6.86 -29.93 -24.29
C GLY A 626 7.62 -31.02 -25.05
N SER A 627 8.61 -31.67 -24.42
CA SER A 627 9.27 -32.86 -24.98
C SER A 627 8.51 -34.14 -24.63
N ALA A 628 8.61 -35.17 -25.47
CA ALA A 628 7.95 -36.45 -25.26
C ALA A 628 8.53 -37.30 -24.11
N GLY A 629 9.56 -36.82 -23.41
CA GLY A 629 10.33 -37.61 -22.43
C GLY A 629 10.47 -36.99 -21.05
N ARG A 630 9.94 -35.78 -20.81
CA ARG A 630 10.06 -35.05 -19.54
C ARG A 630 8.69 -34.52 -19.12
N HIS A 631 7.87 -35.43 -18.63
CA HIS A 631 6.58 -35.12 -18.03
C HIS A 631 6.66 -35.24 -16.52
N PHE A 632 5.94 -34.38 -15.81
CA PHE A 632 5.94 -34.40 -14.36
C PHE A 632 5.27 -35.67 -13.83
N ASN A 633 5.85 -36.28 -12.80
CA ASN A 633 5.23 -37.37 -12.06
C ASN A 633 5.17 -36.99 -10.58
N GLY A 634 3.98 -36.60 -10.12
CA GLY A 634 3.79 -35.99 -8.82
C GLY A 634 2.56 -35.08 -8.77
N LEU A 635 2.54 -34.17 -7.80
CA LEU A 635 1.51 -33.15 -7.62
C LEU A 635 2.12 -31.76 -7.82
N ILE A 636 1.37 -30.86 -8.45
CA ILE A 636 1.73 -29.44 -8.61
C ILE A 636 0.55 -28.59 -8.13
N ASP A 637 0.86 -27.49 -7.48
CA ASP A 637 -0.11 -26.49 -7.05
C ASP A 637 0.46 -25.05 -7.18
N HIS A 638 -0.40 -24.05 -7.26
CA HIS A 638 -0.05 -22.62 -7.27
C HIS A 638 1.19 -22.23 -8.12
N VAL A 639 1.11 -22.42 -9.45
CA VAL A 639 2.19 -22.01 -10.36
C VAL A 639 2.10 -20.51 -10.61
N ARG A 640 3.17 -19.76 -10.33
CA ARG A 640 3.20 -18.29 -10.48
C ARG A 640 4.35 -17.81 -11.36
N ILE A 641 4.09 -16.72 -12.08
CA ILE A 641 5.09 -15.94 -12.83
C ILE A 641 4.96 -14.47 -12.44
N HIS A 642 6.06 -13.90 -11.99
CA HIS A 642 6.23 -12.47 -11.74
C HIS A 642 7.19 -11.91 -12.79
N ASP A 643 6.89 -10.74 -13.33
CA ASP A 643 7.70 -9.99 -14.30
C ASP A 643 8.83 -9.17 -13.63
N ARG A 644 9.21 -9.59 -12.42
CA ARG A 644 10.26 -8.99 -11.60
C ARG A 644 11.01 -10.05 -10.80
N ALA A 645 12.20 -9.69 -10.33
CA ALA A 645 12.93 -10.50 -9.36
C ALA A 645 12.30 -10.26 -7.98
N LEU A 646 11.88 -11.34 -7.30
CA LEU A 646 11.40 -11.28 -5.93
C LEU A 646 12.55 -11.39 -4.95
N ASP A 647 12.43 -10.69 -3.83
CA ASP A 647 13.31 -10.90 -2.68
C ASP A 647 12.83 -12.06 -1.80
N LEU A 648 13.58 -12.33 -0.72
CA LEU A 648 13.30 -13.42 0.22
C LEU A 648 11.95 -13.23 0.93
N ALA A 649 11.66 -12.03 1.41
CA ALA A 649 10.45 -11.74 2.18
C ALA A 649 9.19 -11.88 1.31
N GLU A 650 9.29 -11.47 0.05
CA GLU A 650 8.21 -11.63 -0.93
C GLU A 650 7.99 -13.12 -1.28
N LEU A 651 9.06 -13.90 -1.42
CA LEU A 651 8.97 -15.35 -1.65
C LEU A 651 8.37 -16.08 -0.45
N ASP A 652 8.72 -15.66 0.76
CA ASP A 652 8.16 -16.20 2.00
C ASP A 652 6.66 -15.90 2.10
N ALA A 653 6.24 -14.67 1.78
CA ALA A 653 4.84 -14.30 1.72
C ALA A 653 4.05 -15.14 0.69
N LEU A 654 4.65 -15.42 -0.49
CA LEU A 654 4.02 -16.22 -1.54
C LEU A 654 3.85 -17.71 -1.20
N ARG A 655 4.69 -18.25 -0.32
CA ARG A 655 4.54 -19.63 0.13
C ARG A 655 3.21 -19.83 0.88
N GLY A 656 2.65 -18.78 1.48
CA GLY A 656 1.38 -18.87 2.21
C GLY A 656 1.49 -19.62 3.54
N VAL A 657 2.72 -19.89 3.99
CA VAL A 657 3.02 -20.33 5.34
C VAL A 657 3.86 -19.21 5.94
N GLY A 658 3.29 -18.48 6.90
CA GLY A 658 4.11 -17.73 7.84
C GLY A 658 4.96 -18.72 8.61
N ILE A 659 6.13 -19.09 8.06
CA ILE A 659 7.21 -19.56 8.92
C ILE A 659 7.89 -18.28 9.38
N ASP A 660 7.50 -17.89 10.58
CA ASP A 660 8.39 -17.30 11.55
C ASP A 660 9.78 -17.97 11.43
N THR A 661 10.75 -17.27 10.83
CA THR A 661 12.07 -17.75 10.40
C THR A 661 13.04 -18.05 11.56
N GLY A 662 12.50 -18.60 12.66
CA GLY A 662 13.22 -18.88 13.89
C GLY A 662 13.16 -17.72 14.87
N PHE A 663 13.71 -17.95 16.07
CA PHE A 663 13.73 -16.99 17.19
C PHE A 663 14.17 -15.57 16.78
N ALA A 664 15.11 -15.42 15.83
CA ALA A 664 15.60 -14.13 15.38
C ALA A 664 14.54 -13.28 14.64
N SER A 665 13.64 -13.92 13.91
CA SER A 665 12.60 -13.22 13.15
C SER A 665 11.36 -12.95 13.97
N TRP A 666 11.06 -13.84 14.92
CA TRP A 666 10.14 -13.54 16.00
C TRP A 666 10.60 -12.29 16.77
N ILE A 667 11.88 -12.21 17.14
CA ILE A 667 12.44 -11.00 17.78
C ILE A 667 12.26 -9.76 16.90
N GLU A 668 12.59 -9.82 15.60
CA GLU A 668 12.44 -8.66 14.69
C GLU A 668 10.99 -8.19 14.58
N SER A 669 10.01 -9.10 14.70
CA SER A 669 8.59 -8.74 14.64
C SER A 669 8.10 -7.93 15.85
N PHE A 670 8.72 -8.11 17.02
CA PHE A 670 8.34 -7.42 18.27
C PHE A 670 9.34 -6.32 18.69
N PHE A 671 10.59 -6.42 18.26
CA PHE A 671 11.68 -5.49 18.55
C PHE A 671 12.41 -5.07 17.25
N PRO A 672 11.72 -4.46 16.28
CA PRO A 672 12.31 -4.15 14.97
C PRO A 672 13.53 -3.23 15.12
N GLY A 673 14.66 -3.65 14.55
CA GLY A 673 15.93 -2.91 14.61
C GLY A 673 16.62 -2.83 15.97
N GLU A 674 16.11 -3.50 17.00
CA GLU A 674 16.77 -3.57 18.32
C GLU A 674 18.01 -4.49 18.26
N THR A 675 19.08 -4.13 18.97
CA THR A 675 20.35 -4.87 18.95
C THR A 675 20.92 -5.16 20.34
N ASP A 676 20.33 -4.63 21.42
CA ASP A 676 20.79 -4.87 22.79
C ASP A 676 20.51 -6.33 23.23
N PRO A 677 21.54 -7.16 23.44
CA PRO A 677 21.35 -8.54 23.87
C PRO A 677 20.62 -8.69 25.21
N ALA A 678 20.60 -7.64 26.05
CA ALA A 678 19.84 -7.63 27.29
C ALA A 678 18.32 -7.52 27.07
N ILE A 679 17.88 -7.09 25.89
CA ILE A 679 16.47 -6.98 25.49
C ILE A 679 16.09 -8.15 24.60
N ILE A 680 16.87 -8.41 23.53
CA ILE A 680 16.53 -9.40 22.50
C ILE A 680 17.17 -10.79 22.70
N GLY A 681 17.92 -10.96 23.79
CA GLY A 681 18.57 -12.24 24.09
C GLY A 681 17.58 -13.37 24.36
N PHE A 682 17.96 -14.61 24.06
CA PHE A 682 17.13 -15.80 24.29
C PHE A 682 16.74 -16.00 25.76
N ASP A 683 17.67 -15.68 26.66
CA ASP A 683 17.48 -15.76 28.13
C ASP A 683 17.05 -14.40 28.73
N SER A 684 16.78 -13.39 27.91
CA SER A 684 16.35 -12.06 28.36
C SER A 684 14.85 -12.04 28.63
N ASP A 685 14.47 -11.22 29.60
CA ASP A 685 13.10 -11.05 30.11
C ASP A 685 12.89 -9.53 30.26
N PRO A 686 12.56 -8.83 29.16
CA PRO A 686 12.49 -7.37 29.13
C PRO A 686 11.24 -6.78 29.79
N ASP A 687 10.14 -7.51 29.89
CA ASP A 687 8.90 -7.10 30.58
C ASP A 687 8.85 -7.52 32.06
N HIS A 688 9.84 -8.28 32.52
CA HIS A 688 10.04 -8.70 33.91
C HIS A 688 8.90 -9.60 34.44
N ASP A 689 8.28 -10.38 33.58
CA ASP A 689 7.18 -11.29 33.93
C ASP A 689 7.70 -12.67 34.43
N SER A 690 9.02 -12.88 34.40
CA SER A 690 9.72 -14.13 34.73
C SER A 690 9.64 -15.23 33.65
N MET A 691 9.27 -14.89 32.42
CA MET A 691 9.38 -15.70 31.22
C MET A 691 10.43 -15.06 30.29
N ALA A 692 11.44 -15.84 29.91
CA ALA A 692 12.43 -15.35 28.95
C ALA A 692 11.88 -15.46 27.53
N ASN A 693 12.29 -14.54 26.65
CA ASN A 693 11.95 -14.49 25.22
C ASN A 693 11.97 -15.88 24.55
N GLY A 694 12.99 -16.69 24.81
CA GLY A 694 13.14 -18.02 24.20
C GLY A 694 12.07 -19.03 24.63
N LEU A 695 11.54 -18.87 25.85
CA LEU A 695 10.44 -19.70 26.36
C LEU A 695 9.09 -19.22 25.82
N GLU A 696 8.91 -17.92 25.63
CA GLU A 696 7.71 -17.32 25.04
C GLU A 696 7.57 -17.71 23.57
N TYR A 697 8.66 -17.60 22.80
CA TYR A 697 8.78 -18.09 21.43
C TYR A 697 8.41 -19.57 21.33
N TYR A 698 8.92 -20.39 22.25
CA TYR A 698 8.70 -21.83 22.24
C TYR A 698 7.24 -22.21 22.55
N LEU A 699 6.58 -21.50 23.46
CA LEU A 699 5.21 -21.82 23.89
C LEU A 699 4.11 -21.29 22.95
N GLY A 700 4.49 -20.53 21.91
CA GLY A 700 3.54 -20.02 20.90
C GLY A 700 2.79 -18.76 21.32
N GLY A 701 3.40 -17.87 22.11
CA GLY A 701 2.77 -16.60 22.50
C GLY A 701 2.67 -15.59 21.35
N ASP A 702 1.49 -14.99 21.17
CA ASP A 702 1.22 -13.76 20.37
C ASP A 702 1.35 -12.49 21.25
N ASN A 703 2.04 -12.59 22.37
CA ASN A 703 2.10 -11.48 23.30
C ASN A 703 3.36 -10.70 23.01
N ASP A 704 3.13 -9.43 22.70
CA ASP A 704 4.11 -8.38 22.78
C ASP A 704 4.96 -8.55 24.06
N PRO A 705 6.24 -8.96 23.96
CA PRO A 705 7.14 -9.19 25.08
C PRO A 705 7.51 -7.90 25.84
N SER A 706 6.80 -6.79 25.59
CA SER A 706 6.81 -5.56 26.39
C SER A 706 5.61 -5.42 27.34
N VAL A 707 4.66 -6.39 27.35
CA VAL A 707 3.46 -6.42 28.21
C VAL A 707 3.12 -7.84 28.67
N ALA A 708 2.71 -7.96 29.95
CA ALA A 708 2.46 -9.24 30.62
C ALA A 708 1.55 -10.22 29.82
N PRO A 709 1.85 -11.54 29.83
CA PRO A 709 1.37 -12.49 28.82
C PRO A 709 -0.11 -12.91 28.93
N GLU A 710 -0.71 -13.17 27.76
CA GLU A 710 -1.94 -13.94 27.54
C GLU A 710 -1.67 -15.43 27.13
N VAL A 711 -0.45 -15.95 27.35
CA VAL A 711 -0.08 -17.36 27.00
C VAL A 711 -0.80 -18.37 27.89
N ALA A 712 -1.19 -19.52 27.32
CA ALA A 712 -1.59 -20.70 28.09
C ALA A 712 -0.38 -21.30 28.83
N LEU A 713 -0.13 -20.85 30.05
CA LEU A 713 0.93 -21.39 30.90
C LEU A 713 0.85 -22.92 31.02
N PRO A 714 2.00 -23.62 31.15
CA PRO A 714 2.02 -25.06 31.33
C PRO A 714 1.13 -25.50 32.50
N ALA A 715 0.27 -26.49 32.24
CA ALA A 715 -0.73 -26.97 33.18
C ALA A 715 -0.37 -28.35 33.74
N GLY A 716 -0.55 -28.51 35.05
CA GLY A 716 -0.29 -29.77 35.75
C GLY A 716 -1.57 -30.45 36.22
N ILE A 717 -1.76 -31.73 35.87
CA ILE A 717 -2.92 -32.53 36.30
C ILE A 717 -2.46 -33.80 37.01
N HIS A 718 -3.05 -34.10 38.16
CA HIS A 718 -2.80 -35.37 38.84
C HIS A 718 -3.64 -36.47 38.19
N ALA A 719 -3.00 -37.36 37.42
CA ALA A 719 -3.63 -38.49 36.75
C ALA A 719 -3.35 -39.80 37.52
N GLY A 720 -4.24 -40.80 37.44
CA GLY A 720 -4.24 -41.97 38.36
C GLY A 720 -2.95 -42.78 38.46
N ASN A 721 -1.98 -42.61 37.55
CA ASN A 721 -0.68 -43.27 37.48
C ASN A 721 0.53 -42.32 37.58
N GLY A 722 0.35 -41.01 37.76
CA GLY A 722 1.44 -40.03 37.78
C GLY A 722 0.97 -38.56 37.84
N PHE A 723 1.86 -37.64 37.47
CA PHE A 723 1.55 -36.23 37.25
C PHE A 723 1.74 -35.93 35.76
N GLU A 724 0.72 -35.41 35.09
CA GLU A 724 0.80 -35.01 33.70
C GLU A 724 1.07 -33.51 33.62
N PHE A 725 2.07 -33.14 32.81
CA PHE A 725 2.47 -31.78 32.55
C PHE A 725 2.19 -31.45 31.08
N HIS A 726 1.28 -30.51 30.85
CA HIS A 726 0.70 -30.17 29.55
C HIS A 726 1.15 -28.78 29.11
N PHE A 727 1.62 -28.62 27.87
CA PHE A 727 1.96 -27.33 27.28
C PHE A 727 1.92 -27.40 25.75
N THR A 728 1.87 -26.24 25.11
CA THR A 728 1.99 -26.09 23.66
C THR A 728 3.44 -25.88 23.26
N ARG A 729 3.82 -26.34 22.07
CA ARG A 729 5.05 -25.95 21.39
C ARG A 729 4.69 -25.35 20.05
N ARG A 730 5.27 -24.19 19.73
CA ARG A 730 5.22 -23.66 18.37
C ARG A 730 5.96 -24.58 17.41
N ASP A 731 5.34 -24.95 16.29
CA ASP A 731 5.94 -25.83 15.28
C ASP A 731 7.31 -25.29 14.77
N ALA A 732 7.41 -23.97 14.55
CA ALA A 732 8.67 -23.30 14.18
C ALA A 732 9.80 -23.43 15.23
N ALA A 733 9.51 -23.88 16.45
CA ALA A 733 10.50 -24.14 17.49
C ALA A 733 11.10 -25.56 17.42
N GLU A 734 10.70 -26.38 16.45
CA GLU A 734 11.27 -27.71 16.16
C GLU A 734 12.65 -27.67 15.48
N VAL A 735 13.08 -26.50 14.99
CA VAL A 735 14.32 -26.34 14.22
C VAL A 735 15.59 -26.63 15.05
N SER A 736 16.65 -27.08 14.37
CA SER A 736 17.90 -27.51 15.01
C SER A 736 18.63 -26.33 15.68
N GLY A 737 18.46 -26.20 17.00
CA GLY A 737 19.17 -25.21 17.82
C GLY A 737 18.54 -25.02 19.20
N ILE A 738 17.23 -25.21 19.35
CA ILE A 738 16.53 -25.13 20.65
C ILE A 738 16.37 -26.53 21.21
N SER A 739 16.83 -26.73 22.45
CA SER A 739 16.70 -27.96 23.23
C SER A 739 15.80 -27.70 24.42
N VAL A 740 14.69 -28.43 24.50
CA VAL A 740 13.72 -28.30 25.59
C VAL A 740 13.64 -29.58 26.40
N VAL A 741 13.63 -29.38 27.72
CA VAL A 741 13.47 -30.46 28.69
C VAL A 741 12.41 -30.12 29.72
N VAL A 742 11.66 -31.15 30.13
CA VAL A 742 10.89 -31.11 31.36
C VAL A 742 11.70 -31.79 32.45
N GLU A 743 11.90 -31.10 33.56
CA GLU A 743 12.70 -31.57 34.69
C GLU A 743 11.81 -31.70 35.93
N ALA A 744 12.02 -32.77 36.70
CA ALA A 744 11.24 -33.05 37.91
C ALA A 744 12.09 -33.55 39.08
N GLY A 745 11.66 -33.20 40.30
CA GLY A 745 12.37 -33.52 41.54
C GLY A 745 11.56 -33.32 42.81
N GLY A 746 12.11 -33.77 43.95
CA GLY A 746 11.50 -33.63 45.28
C GLY A 746 11.70 -32.27 45.93
N ASP A 747 12.61 -31.45 45.39
CA ASP A 747 12.91 -30.08 45.80
C ASP A 747 13.35 -29.22 44.61
N LEU A 748 13.58 -27.92 44.85
CA LEU A 748 14.01 -26.97 43.81
C LEU A 748 15.54 -26.96 43.56
N GLN A 749 16.32 -27.74 44.32
CA GLN A 749 17.78 -27.79 44.22
C GLN A 749 18.27 -28.96 43.35
N SER A 750 17.51 -30.05 43.30
CA SER A 750 17.86 -31.28 42.58
C SER A 750 16.74 -31.72 41.63
N TRP A 751 17.11 -31.96 40.37
CA TRP A 751 16.21 -32.36 39.29
C TRP A 751 16.62 -33.74 38.72
N PRO A 752 16.39 -34.84 39.46
CA PRO A 752 16.86 -36.18 39.09
C PRO A 752 16.12 -36.80 37.90
N GLN A 753 14.96 -36.28 37.51
CA GLN A 753 14.20 -36.72 36.35
C GLN A 753 14.28 -35.66 35.26
N THR A 754 14.65 -36.06 34.04
CA THR A 754 14.73 -35.18 32.87
C THR A 754 14.07 -35.90 31.69
N PHE A 755 13.13 -35.22 31.05
CA PHE A 755 12.39 -35.68 29.88
C PHE A 755 12.74 -34.75 28.72
N MET A 756 13.54 -35.26 27.78
CA MET A 756 13.81 -34.58 26.51
C MET A 756 12.54 -34.52 25.67
N ILE A 757 12.25 -33.33 25.14
CA ILE A 757 11.20 -33.12 24.15
C ILE A 757 11.85 -33.13 22.77
N GLY A 758 11.64 -34.19 22.01
CA GLY A 758 12.10 -34.33 20.63
C GLY A 758 11.12 -33.72 19.64
N ALA A 759 11.47 -33.73 18.35
CA ALA A 759 10.58 -33.25 17.29
C ALA A 759 9.25 -34.03 17.27
N ASP A 760 9.30 -35.32 17.58
CA ASP A 760 8.11 -36.18 17.65
C ASP A 760 8.08 -37.03 18.93
N SER A 761 6.97 -37.72 19.16
CA SER A 761 6.84 -38.66 20.28
C SER A 761 7.91 -39.78 20.26
N ALA A 762 8.44 -40.13 19.08
CA ALA A 762 9.41 -41.22 18.93
C ALA A 762 10.84 -40.81 19.30
N SER A 763 11.19 -39.54 19.09
CA SER A 763 12.47 -38.91 19.42
C SER A 763 12.49 -38.29 20.82
N SER A 764 11.34 -38.23 21.49
CA SER A 764 11.21 -37.77 22.86
C SER A 764 11.54 -38.83 23.90
N SER A 765 11.72 -38.40 25.16
CA SER A 765 11.92 -39.32 26.28
C SER A 765 10.67 -40.18 26.55
N PRO A 766 10.83 -41.41 27.08
CA PRO A 766 9.68 -42.23 27.47
C PRO A 766 8.75 -41.49 28.44
N GLY A 767 7.45 -41.43 28.08
CA GLY A 767 6.43 -40.69 28.85
C GLY A 767 6.08 -39.31 28.28
N VAL A 768 6.72 -38.88 27.19
CA VAL A 768 6.33 -37.70 26.41
C VAL A 768 5.44 -38.13 25.24
N GLU A 769 4.29 -37.49 25.11
CA GLU A 769 3.35 -37.66 24.00
C GLU A 769 3.15 -36.30 23.31
N ILE A 770 3.29 -36.30 21.98
CA ILE A 770 3.11 -35.15 21.09
C ILE A 770 1.99 -35.52 20.12
N SER A 771 0.90 -34.74 20.14
CA SER A 771 -0.38 -35.12 19.50
C SER A 771 -0.72 -34.38 18.21
N GLU A 772 0.01 -33.31 17.85
CA GLU A 772 -0.19 -32.53 16.63
C GLU A 772 1.14 -32.28 15.90
N ASN A 773 1.78 -33.36 15.44
CA ASN A 773 3.09 -33.33 14.78
C ASN A 773 3.01 -32.91 13.29
N GLY A 774 2.27 -31.85 12.99
CA GLY A 774 2.12 -31.23 11.66
C GLY A 774 2.44 -29.74 11.74
N ASP A 775 2.08 -28.95 10.72
CA ASP A 775 2.51 -27.53 10.62
C ASP A 775 1.79 -26.55 11.59
N ALA A 776 1.24 -27.05 12.70
CA ALA A 776 0.52 -26.27 13.71
C ALA A 776 1.00 -26.65 15.12
N ASP A 777 0.75 -25.77 16.09
CA ASP A 777 1.35 -25.84 17.42
C ASP A 777 1.09 -27.19 18.14
N ASP A 778 2.15 -27.94 18.39
CA ASP A 778 2.07 -29.20 19.09
C ASP A 778 1.48 -29.08 20.49
N THR A 779 0.52 -29.96 20.80
CA THR A 779 0.15 -30.23 22.19
C THR A 779 1.03 -31.34 22.77
N ILE A 780 1.81 -30.99 23.80
CA ILE A 780 2.76 -31.88 24.49
C ILE A 780 2.20 -32.28 25.85
N THR A 781 2.20 -33.58 26.12
CA THR A 781 1.89 -34.17 27.42
C THR A 781 3.09 -34.94 27.94
N VAL A 782 3.57 -34.59 29.14
CA VAL A 782 4.66 -35.32 29.82
C VAL A 782 4.12 -36.02 31.07
N THR A 783 4.17 -37.34 31.08
CA THR A 783 3.75 -38.18 32.21
C THR A 783 4.92 -38.43 33.16
N ILE A 784 4.86 -37.83 34.35
CA ILE A 784 5.91 -37.85 35.36
C ILE A 784 5.52 -38.81 36.51
N PRO A 785 6.31 -39.86 36.79
CA PRO A 785 6.05 -40.76 37.90
C PRO A 785 6.24 -40.08 39.26
N ILE A 786 5.26 -40.19 40.16
CA ILE A 786 5.35 -39.63 41.51
C ILE A 786 6.07 -40.62 42.43
N ALA A 787 7.36 -40.38 42.68
CA ALA A 787 8.19 -41.20 43.57
C ALA A 787 8.30 -40.65 45.01
N GLU A 788 7.94 -39.38 45.23
CA GLU A 788 8.17 -38.65 46.48
C GLU A 788 6.89 -37.98 47.01
N SER A 789 6.92 -37.57 48.29
CA SER A 789 5.80 -36.88 48.95
C SER A 789 5.52 -35.47 48.44
N ARG A 790 6.44 -34.92 47.65
CA ARG A 790 6.38 -33.61 46.99
C ARG A 790 7.00 -33.76 45.60
N LEU A 791 6.45 -33.06 44.62
CA LEU A 791 6.94 -33.06 43.25
C LEU A 791 6.98 -31.62 42.77
N PHE A 792 8.14 -31.20 42.28
CA PHE A 792 8.34 -29.95 41.56
C PHE A 792 8.64 -30.30 40.11
N VAL A 793 8.10 -29.51 39.18
CA VAL A 793 8.27 -29.68 37.74
C VAL A 793 8.62 -28.32 37.15
N ARG A 794 9.57 -28.29 36.20
CA ARG A 794 9.87 -27.10 35.41
C ARG A 794 10.07 -27.44 33.94
N LEU A 795 9.73 -26.50 33.08
CA LEU A 795 10.10 -26.48 31.67
C LEU A 795 11.37 -25.65 31.53
N ARG A 796 12.35 -26.16 30.76
CA ARG A 796 13.58 -25.42 30.47
C ARG A 796 13.88 -25.52 28.99
N ALA A 797 13.90 -24.36 28.33
CA ALA A 797 14.45 -24.21 27.00
C ALA A 797 15.93 -23.81 27.10
N SER A 798 16.72 -24.20 26.10
CA SER A 798 18.11 -23.80 25.96
C SER A 798 18.44 -23.69 24.48
N TRP A 799 19.21 -22.69 24.10
CA TRP A 799 19.63 -22.48 22.73
C TRP A 799 21.12 -22.78 22.58
N ALA A 800 21.47 -23.62 21.60
CA ALA A 800 22.83 -23.90 21.19
C ALA A 800 22.97 -23.49 19.71
N PRO A 801 23.69 -22.40 19.39
CA PRO A 801 23.86 -21.91 18.03
C PRO A 801 24.66 -22.85 17.13
#